data_AF-A0A1Q9S939-F1
#
_entry.id   AF-A0A1Q9S939-F1
#
_cell.length_a   1.000
_cell.length_b   1.000
_cell.length_c   1.000
_cell.angle_alpha   90.00
_cell.angle_beta   90.00
_cell.angle_gamma   90.00
#
_symmetry.space_group_name_H-M   'P 1'
#
loop_
_entity.id
_entity.type
_entity.pdbx_description
1 polymer ?
#
loop_
_entity_poly.entity_id
_entity_poly.type
_entity_poly.pdbx_seq_one_letter_code
_entity_poly.pdbx_strand_id
1 'polypeptide(L)'
;MVALLRRAADQASLIGDYVLVNALLAAALQLVEPGDTATVVAVRTGRHAALFSIGRFDEADEEYRTIERLCPTALDRPDATAVQVRSLTHRTRFAEAMELGLESLSECGITIPSADRLPAHLDHRFKRLYQWLDHMDAADDLDRPDLGEPTLLAAAHLVDAVLPTAYFLADPPLIAWLGLEAVRIWTEHGPSPGLVGPACHAAYAAGSQRGEYSAGYRGLRRILARGEAGGHEPGTSQARHMFAALSWCAEPIENGVDAARRAREGLTAGGDLAYAGYTYVLSVPYLVDCGPSLESFAAEVDAGMAFLRRTGSEQTCQWLESHHWLSHVLRGDGPAAAGDPIPLDRYADNPLALLYAHLSHALAAAIFDDPVGLARHTAAAMPLLEAAPALYAIAVARLLRGLALAEQARTTNAGLAHLAGVRPRAEPGDPLSELDDMTRWLADRAADAPDNFLHLQRLLEAERAWAVGDFRTAALAFDTAQREAARRRRPWHRALIAERAARFHLAHGLEHTGYFLLGQAREDYAAWGATTKVAQLDWAYPTLRPEADTTTGAGGDNPAGIHRQRSTVTTGTLDLLGILSAAKALSSETGVDRLHTRVAQVLSAMTGATGVHLLLWSDAQHDWLLPAPAVAPSQPTSSQPEPSRQAPTWSAAPATSAHPAVGAALCPARA
;
A
#
# COMPACT_ATOMS: atom_id res chain seq x y z
N MET A 1 -47.90 -16.72 12.24
CA MET A 1 -47.47 -15.63 11.33
C MET A 1 -46.05 -15.17 11.65
N VAL A 2 -45.74 -14.79 12.90
CA VAL A 2 -44.39 -14.36 13.34
C VAL A 2 -43.27 -15.34 12.91
N ALA A 3 -43.44 -16.65 13.14
CA ALA A 3 -42.45 -17.65 12.73
C ALA A 3 -42.19 -17.70 11.21
N LEU A 4 -43.22 -17.44 10.38
CA LEU A 4 -43.06 -17.39 8.92
C LEU A 4 -42.28 -16.14 8.50
N LEU A 5 -42.58 -14.99 9.10
CA LEU A 5 -41.86 -13.74 8.84
C LEU A 5 -40.39 -13.84 9.25
N ARG A 6 -40.11 -14.46 10.41
CA ARG A 6 -38.74 -14.75 10.85
C ARG A 6 -38.01 -15.66 9.87
N ARG A 7 -38.62 -16.78 9.47
CA ARG A 7 -38.01 -17.68 8.49
C ARG A 7 -37.76 -17.02 7.13
N ALA A 8 -38.68 -16.16 6.68
CA ALA A 8 -38.49 -15.38 5.46
C ALA A 8 -37.36 -14.36 5.62
N ALA A 9 -37.24 -13.73 6.80
CA ALA A 9 -36.11 -12.86 7.12
C ALA A 9 -34.79 -13.64 7.10
N ASP A 10 -34.74 -14.84 7.67
CA ASP A 10 -33.54 -15.70 7.62
C ASP A 10 -33.14 -16.01 6.17
N GLN A 11 -34.11 -16.29 5.28
CA GLN A 11 -33.83 -16.50 3.86
C GLN A 11 -33.35 -15.23 3.15
N ALA A 12 -33.92 -14.06 3.49
CA ALA A 12 -33.49 -12.78 2.95
C ALA A 12 -32.06 -12.41 3.41
N SER A 13 -31.70 -12.75 4.66
CA SER A 13 -30.35 -12.57 5.19
C SER A 13 -29.31 -13.37 4.40
N LEU A 14 -29.64 -14.60 3.96
CA LEU A 14 -28.72 -15.44 3.17
C LEU A 14 -28.33 -14.82 1.82
N ILE A 15 -29.17 -13.95 1.26
CA ILE A 15 -28.89 -13.22 0.01
C ILE A 15 -28.48 -11.76 0.25
N GLY A 16 -28.28 -11.37 1.52
CA GLY A 16 -27.84 -10.03 1.90
C GLY A 16 -28.88 -8.92 1.71
N ASP A 17 -30.17 -9.23 1.56
CA ASP A 17 -31.24 -8.23 1.42
C ASP A 17 -31.71 -7.73 2.79
N TYR A 18 -30.84 -6.98 3.47
CA TYR A 18 -31.09 -6.47 4.81
C TYR A 18 -32.22 -5.42 4.88
N VAL A 19 -32.58 -4.82 3.73
CA VAL A 19 -33.77 -3.96 3.63
C VAL A 19 -35.03 -4.79 3.81
N LEU A 20 -35.12 -5.93 3.11
CA LEU A 20 -36.22 -6.88 3.26
C LEU A 20 -36.23 -7.52 4.65
N VAL A 21 -35.07 -7.90 5.19
CA VAL A 21 -34.95 -8.44 6.57
C VAL A 21 -35.55 -7.46 7.58
N ASN A 22 -35.15 -6.19 7.54
CA ASN A 22 -35.68 -5.18 8.44
C ASN A 22 -37.20 -5.01 8.29
N ALA A 23 -37.74 -5.01 7.05
CA ALA A 23 -39.17 -4.89 6.81
C ALA A 23 -39.96 -6.09 7.37
N LEU A 24 -39.47 -7.31 7.16
CA LEU A 24 -40.09 -8.54 7.66
C LEU A 24 -40.07 -8.62 9.19
N LEU A 25 -38.95 -8.25 9.82
CA LEU A 25 -38.83 -8.25 11.28
C LEU A 25 -39.63 -7.12 11.93
N ALA A 26 -39.72 -5.94 11.29
CA ALA A 26 -40.60 -4.87 11.74
C ALA A 26 -42.09 -5.32 11.72
N ALA A 27 -42.53 -6.01 10.67
CA ALA A 27 -43.86 -6.60 10.61
C ALA A 27 -44.05 -7.70 11.66
N ALA A 28 -43.02 -8.51 11.92
CA ALA A 28 -43.08 -9.52 12.96
C ALA A 28 -43.30 -8.90 14.34
N LEU A 29 -42.60 -7.81 14.68
CA LEU A 29 -42.76 -7.11 15.97
C LEU A 29 -44.19 -6.61 16.23
N GLN A 30 -44.94 -6.25 15.19
CA GLN A 30 -46.35 -5.84 15.34
C GLN A 30 -47.28 -7.00 15.70
N LEU A 31 -46.83 -8.24 15.47
CA LEU A 31 -47.63 -9.47 15.64
C LEU A 31 -47.15 -10.34 16.81
N VAL A 32 -46.02 -10.00 17.45
CA VAL A 32 -45.53 -10.71 18.64
C VAL A 32 -46.40 -10.36 19.83
N GLU A 33 -46.78 -11.37 20.62
CA GLU A 33 -47.51 -11.14 21.86
C GLU A 33 -46.62 -10.40 22.88
N PRO A 34 -47.08 -9.31 23.51
CA PRO A 34 -46.26 -8.53 24.44
C PRO A 34 -45.71 -9.30 25.64
N GLY A 35 -46.30 -10.46 25.98
CA GLY A 35 -45.84 -11.32 27.08
C GLY A 35 -44.72 -12.29 26.72
N ASP A 36 -44.38 -12.46 25.44
CA ASP A 36 -43.30 -13.34 24.98
C ASP A 36 -41.99 -12.56 24.82
N THR A 37 -41.39 -12.18 25.95
CA THR A 37 -40.16 -11.38 26.00
C THR A 37 -39.01 -12.02 25.21
N ALA A 38 -38.89 -13.35 25.24
CA ALA A 38 -37.82 -14.07 24.54
C ALA A 38 -37.96 -13.90 23.02
N THR A 39 -39.17 -14.06 22.46
CA THR A 39 -39.40 -13.83 21.04
C THR A 39 -39.27 -12.35 20.67
N VAL A 40 -39.74 -11.42 21.52
CA VAL A 40 -39.55 -9.98 21.29
C VAL A 40 -38.06 -9.65 21.17
N VAL A 41 -37.24 -10.11 22.11
CA VAL A 41 -35.79 -9.87 22.12
C VAL A 41 -35.15 -10.47 20.87
N ALA A 42 -35.44 -11.73 20.53
CA ALA A 42 -34.88 -12.38 19.34
C ALA A 42 -35.22 -11.61 18.03
N VAL A 43 -36.45 -11.15 17.87
CA VAL A 43 -36.87 -10.38 16.69
C VAL A 43 -36.20 -9.00 16.67
N ARG A 44 -36.08 -8.33 17.82
CA ARG A 44 -35.39 -7.05 17.94
C ARG A 44 -33.90 -7.17 17.66
N THR A 45 -33.23 -8.21 18.15
CA THR A 45 -31.81 -8.50 17.84
C THR A 45 -31.60 -8.68 16.34
N GLY A 46 -32.45 -9.46 15.66
CA GLY A 46 -32.36 -9.60 14.21
C GLY A 46 -32.58 -8.28 13.46
N ARG A 47 -33.51 -7.44 13.95
CA ARG A 47 -33.78 -6.13 13.34
C ARG A 47 -32.64 -5.13 13.61
N HIS A 48 -32.05 -5.15 14.79
CA HIS A 48 -30.86 -4.38 15.17
C HIS A 48 -29.69 -4.69 14.23
N ALA A 49 -29.41 -5.98 14.00
CA ALA A 49 -28.40 -6.42 13.03
C ALA A 49 -28.71 -5.92 11.61
N ALA A 50 -29.95 -6.06 11.15
CA ALA A 50 -30.34 -5.60 9.82
C ALA A 50 -30.21 -4.08 9.64
N LEU A 51 -30.59 -3.28 10.65
CA LEU A 51 -30.45 -1.82 10.66
C LEU A 51 -28.99 -1.39 10.62
N PHE A 52 -28.13 -2.07 11.38
CA PHE A 52 -26.67 -1.89 11.31
C PHE A 52 -26.14 -2.18 9.90
N SER A 53 -26.51 -3.32 9.30
CA SER A 53 -26.04 -3.72 7.97
C SER A 53 -26.44 -2.76 6.83
N ILE A 54 -27.54 -2.01 6.97
CA ILE A 54 -27.97 -0.97 6.01
C ILE A 54 -27.55 0.45 6.39
N GLY A 55 -26.71 0.61 7.42
CA GLY A 55 -26.17 1.91 7.86
C GLY A 55 -27.15 2.83 8.59
N ARG A 56 -28.31 2.32 9.04
CA ARG A 56 -29.30 3.09 9.81
C ARG A 56 -28.94 3.09 11.31
N PHE A 57 -27.77 3.65 11.62
CA PHE A 57 -27.14 3.52 12.93
C PHE A 57 -27.96 4.10 14.09
N ASP A 58 -28.63 5.23 13.89
CA ASP A 58 -29.44 5.85 14.97
C ASP A 58 -30.63 4.96 15.37
N GLU A 59 -31.25 4.29 14.40
CA GLU A 59 -32.33 3.34 14.66
C GLU A 59 -31.81 2.02 15.23
N ALA A 60 -30.62 1.58 14.80
CA ALA A 60 -29.96 0.43 15.40
C ALA A 60 -29.67 0.70 16.90
N ASP A 61 -29.13 1.87 17.25
CA ASP A 61 -28.86 2.25 18.63
C ASP A 61 -30.16 2.26 19.48
N GLU A 62 -31.30 2.70 18.92
CA GLU A 62 -32.59 2.70 19.63
C GLU A 62 -33.16 1.30 19.84
N GLU A 63 -33.01 0.41 18.86
CA GLU A 63 -33.35 -1.01 19.05
C GLU A 63 -32.50 -1.63 20.15
N TYR A 64 -31.19 -1.35 20.18
CA TYR A 64 -30.29 -1.84 21.21
C TYR A 64 -30.67 -1.34 22.61
N ARG A 65 -30.92 -0.02 22.79
CA ARG A 65 -31.42 0.53 24.08
C ARG A 65 -32.73 -0.12 24.52
N THR A 66 -33.57 -0.51 23.57
CA THR A 66 -34.82 -1.22 23.88
C THR A 66 -34.55 -2.65 24.33
N ILE A 67 -33.63 -3.36 23.68
CA ILE A 67 -33.18 -4.70 24.11
C ILE A 67 -32.57 -4.64 25.49
N GLU A 68 -31.71 -3.67 25.77
CA GLU A 68 -31.07 -3.48 27.09
C GLU A 68 -32.10 -3.23 28.21
N ARG A 69 -33.16 -2.46 27.93
CA ARG A 69 -34.27 -2.28 28.89
C ARG A 69 -35.04 -3.57 29.17
N LEU A 70 -35.14 -4.47 28.19
CA LEU A 70 -35.83 -5.75 28.32
C LEU A 70 -34.96 -6.82 28.98
N CYS A 71 -33.65 -6.77 28.74
CA CYS A 71 -32.62 -7.69 29.21
C CYS A 71 -31.45 -6.89 29.81
N PRO A 72 -31.50 -6.53 31.10
CA PRO A 72 -30.49 -5.66 31.70
C PRO A 72 -29.09 -6.29 31.72
N THR A 73 -28.99 -7.61 31.90
CA THR A 73 -27.73 -8.35 31.98
C THR A 73 -27.22 -8.67 30.57
N ALA A 74 -25.94 -8.41 30.29
CA ALA A 74 -25.32 -8.66 28.98
C ALA A 74 -25.32 -10.15 28.62
N LEU A 75 -25.29 -11.05 29.61
CA LEU A 75 -25.45 -12.50 29.45
C LEU A 75 -26.76 -12.90 28.76
N ASP A 76 -27.81 -12.11 28.92
CA ASP A 76 -29.12 -12.38 28.32
C ASP A 76 -29.25 -11.81 26.90
N ARG A 77 -28.24 -11.05 26.42
CA ARG A 77 -28.25 -10.36 25.12
C ARG A 77 -26.89 -10.34 24.38
N PRO A 78 -26.08 -11.42 24.40
CA PRO A 78 -24.72 -11.39 23.84
C PRO A 78 -24.69 -11.04 22.35
N ASP A 79 -25.64 -11.56 21.56
CA ASP A 79 -25.72 -11.29 20.12
C ASP A 79 -25.99 -9.80 19.84
N ALA A 80 -26.93 -9.19 20.57
CA ALA A 80 -27.25 -7.77 20.41
C ALA A 80 -26.08 -6.90 20.85
N THR A 81 -25.42 -7.26 21.95
CA THR A 81 -24.24 -6.54 22.44
C THR A 81 -23.08 -6.63 21.45
N ALA A 82 -22.80 -7.80 20.87
CA ALA A 82 -21.76 -7.96 19.86
C ALA A 82 -22.04 -7.13 18.59
N VAL A 83 -23.29 -7.09 18.11
CA VAL A 83 -23.67 -6.21 17.00
C VAL A 83 -23.46 -4.74 17.37
N GLN A 84 -23.77 -4.35 18.61
CA GLN A 84 -23.59 -2.96 19.04
C GLN A 84 -22.10 -2.59 19.14
N VAL A 85 -21.26 -3.48 19.67
CA VAL A 85 -19.80 -3.30 19.69
C VAL A 85 -19.30 -3.10 18.26
N ARG A 86 -19.65 -4.00 17.32
CA ARG A 86 -19.27 -3.88 15.90
C ARG A 86 -19.77 -2.58 15.27
N SER A 87 -20.99 -2.16 15.57
CA SER A 87 -21.57 -0.88 15.11
C SER A 87 -20.76 0.32 15.59
N LEU A 88 -20.39 0.35 16.88
CA LEU A 88 -19.54 1.39 17.45
C LEU A 88 -18.14 1.39 16.82
N THR A 89 -17.55 0.22 16.58
CA THR A 89 -16.27 0.07 15.87
C THR A 89 -16.34 0.64 14.45
N HIS A 90 -17.38 0.29 13.69
CA HIS A 90 -17.62 0.82 12.34
C HIS A 90 -17.73 2.34 12.30
N ARG A 91 -18.31 2.92 13.36
CA ARG A 91 -18.48 4.36 13.55
C ARG A 91 -17.29 5.01 14.25
N THR A 92 -16.18 4.28 14.40
CA THR A 92 -14.91 4.78 14.95
C THR A 92 -15.03 5.25 16.40
N ARG A 93 -16.08 4.79 17.11
CA ARG A 93 -16.33 5.05 18.53
C ARG A 93 -15.62 3.98 19.36
N PHE A 94 -14.30 3.85 19.15
CA PHE A 94 -13.52 2.72 19.67
C PHE A 94 -13.53 2.63 21.20
N ALA A 95 -13.50 3.77 21.89
CA ALA A 95 -13.57 3.82 23.35
C ALA A 95 -14.87 3.20 23.88
N GLU A 96 -16.02 3.59 23.31
CA GLU A 96 -17.33 3.08 23.71
C GLU A 96 -17.52 1.61 23.32
N ALA A 97 -17.00 1.20 22.16
CA ALA A 97 -16.98 -0.20 21.73
C ALA A 97 -16.17 -1.07 22.70
N MET A 98 -15.01 -0.57 23.14
CA MET A 98 -14.13 -1.26 24.07
C MET A 98 -14.77 -1.36 25.46
N GLU A 99 -15.27 -0.25 26.01
CA GLU A 99 -15.95 -0.21 27.31
C GLU A 99 -17.10 -1.22 27.35
N LEU A 100 -18.03 -1.15 26.40
CA LEU A 100 -19.17 -2.07 26.31
C LEU A 100 -18.73 -3.53 26.20
N GLY A 101 -17.72 -3.80 25.36
CA GLY A 101 -17.22 -5.15 25.11
C GLY A 101 -16.56 -5.78 26.33
N LEU A 102 -15.66 -5.04 27.00
CA LEU A 102 -14.94 -5.56 28.17
C LEU A 102 -15.83 -5.69 29.40
N GLU A 103 -16.77 -4.77 29.61
CA GLU A 103 -17.78 -4.89 30.68
C GLU A 103 -18.63 -6.16 30.48
N SER A 104 -19.09 -6.40 29.26
CA SER A 104 -19.89 -7.58 28.92
C SER A 104 -19.11 -8.89 29.06
N LEU A 105 -17.81 -8.89 28.74
CA LEU A 105 -16.93 -10.04 29.00
C LEU A 105 -16.75 -10.30 30.49
N SER A 106 -16.64 -9.26 31.31
CA SER A 106 -16.57 -9.36 32.77
C SER A 106 -17.84 -10.00 33.34
N GLU A 107 -19.03 -9.63 32.83
CA GLU A 107 -20.30 -10.28 33.18
C GLU A 107 -20.34 -11.76 32.79
N CYS A 108 -19.62 -12.16 31.73
CA CYS A 108 -19.42 -13.57 31.36
C CYS A 108 -18.40 -14.31 32.23
N GLY A 109 -17.85 -13.66 33.26
CA GLY A 109 -16.82 -14.23 34.14
C GLY A 109 -15.42 -14.23 33.54
N ILE A 110 -15.22 -13.55 32.40
CA ILE A 110 -13.91 -13.42 31.75
C ILE A 110 -13.22 -12.16 32.28
N THR A 111 -12.25 -12.36 33.19
CA THR A 111 -11.49 -11.25 33.79
C THR A 111 -10.21 -10.97 33.03
N ILE A 112 -10.07 -9.74 32.54
CA ILE A 112 -8.85 -9.27 31.86
C ILE A 112 -7.77 -9.01 32.92
N PRO A 113 -6.55 -9.53 32.76
CA PRO A 113 -5.44 -9.21 33.65
C PRO A 113 -5.18 -7.70 33.68
N SER A 114 -4.85 -7.17 34.86
CA SER A 114 -4.38 -5.80 34.99
C SER A 114 -3.10 -5.57 34.17
N ALA A 115 -2.87 -4.33 33.73
CA ALA A 115 -1.77 -3.98 32.82
C ALA A 115 -0.38 -4.41 33.34
N ASP A 116 -0.17 -4.41 34.66
CA ASP A 116 1.07 -4.86 35.32
C ASP A 116 1.28 -6.38 35.25
N ARG A 117 0.21 -7.16 35.17
CA ARG A 117 0.24 -8.63 35.12
C ARG A 117 0.15 -9.19 33.72
N LEU A 118 -0.33 -8.39 32.76
CA LEU A 118 -0.60 -8.82 31.39
C LEU A 118 0.65 -9.43 30.70
N PRO A 119 1.87 -8.87 30.78
CA PRO A 119 3.04 -9.45 30.12
C PRO A 119 3.36 -10.87 30.61
N ALA A 120 3.42 -11.07 31.92
CA ALA A 120 3.70 -12.39 32.52
C ALA A 120 2.57 -13.39 32.22
N HIS A 121 1.33 -12.92 32.18
CA HIS A 121 0.20 -13.75 31.77
C HIS A 121 0.32 -14.20 30.31
N LEU A 122 0.67 -13.28 29.40
CA LEU A 122 0.90 -13.58 27.99
C LEU A 122 2.03 -14.60 27.79
N ASP A 123 3.16 -14.45 28.50
CA ASP A 123 4.27 -15.43 28.45
C ASP A 123 3.78 -16.85 28.77
N HIS A 124 3.01 -16.99 29.85
CA HIS A 124 2.45 -18.29 30.26
C HIS A 124 1.45 -18.83 29.23
N ARG A 125 0.62 -17.96 28.64
CA ARG A 125 -0.37 -18.34 27.63
C ARG A 125 0.27 -18.76 26.30
N PHE A 126 1.30 -18.05 25.83
CA PHE A 126 2.06 -18.46 24.64
C PHE A 126 2.74 -19.81 24.86
N LYS A 127 3.32 -20.04 26.05
CA LYS A 127 3.88 -21.36 26.38
C LYS A 127 2.83 -22.47 26.26
N ARG A 128 1.60 -22.23 26.75
CA ARG A 128 0.49 -23.19 26.59
C ARG A 128 0.07 -23.38 25.13
N LEU A 129 0.04 -22.31 24.33
CA LEU A 129 -0.22 -22.38 22.89
C LEU A 129 0.80 -23.30 22.21
N TYR A 130 2.09 -23.11 22.46
CA TYR A 130 3.14 -23.93 21.84
C TYR A 130 3.07 -25.40 22.30
N GLN A 131 2.80 -25.64 23.59
CA GLN A 131 2.56 -26.99 24.09
C GLN A 131 1.37 -27.66 23.41
N TRP A 132 0.27 -26.93 23.18
CA TRP A 132 -0.89 -27.43 22.44
C TRP A 132 -0.53 -27.77 20.98
N LEU A 133 0.31 -26.96 20.33
CA LEU A 133 0.79 -27.23 18.97
C LEU A 133 1.72 -28.43 18.86
N ASP A 134 2.52 -28.71 19.90
CA ASP A 134 3.54 -29.77 19.86
C ASP A 134 3.05 -31.12 20.41
N HIS A 135 2.03 -31.15 21.28
CA HIS A 135 1.62 -32.36 22.00
C HIS A 135 0.27 -32.96 21.60
N MET A 136 -0.55 -32.27 20.81
CA MET A 136 -1.83 -32.82 20.33
C MET A 136 -1.80 -32.95 18.81
N ASP A 137 -2.27 -34.07 18.27
CA ASP A 137 -2.47 -34.18 16.83
C ASP A 137 -3.64 -33.26 16.44
N ALA A 138 -3.61 -32.71 15.22
CA ALA A 138 -4.75 -31.99 14.68
C ALA A 138 -5.98 -32.91 14.56
N ALA A 139 -5.76 -34.21 14.37
CA ALA A 139 -6.81 -35.23 14.39
C ALA A 139 -7.56 -35.28 15.75
N ASP A 140 -6.85 -35.07 16.86
CA ASP A 140 -7.46 -35.15 18.19
C ASP A 140 -8.53 -34.08 18.41
N ASP A 141 -8.41 -32.90 17.79
CA ASP A 141 -9.44 -31.84 17.89
C ASP A 141 -10.69 -32.12 17.04
N LEU A 142 -10.59 -32.97 16.01
CA LEU A 142 -11.73 -33.35 15.17
C LEU A 142 -12.73 -34.22 15.93
N ASP A 143 -12.23 -35.07 16.85
CA ASP A 143 -13.04 -36.01 17.62
C ASP A 143 -13.62 -35.40 18.91
N ARG A 144 -13.24 -34.17 19.26
CA ARG A 144 -13.72 -33.50 20.48
C ARG A 144 -15.13 -32.93 20.29
N PRO A 145 -16.03 -33.11 21.29
CA PRO A 145 -17.38 -32.55 21.24
C PRO A 145 -17.32 -31.01 21.26
N ASP A 146 -18.28 -30.40 20.59
CA ASP A 146 -18.41 -28.95 20.55
C ASP A 146 -18.82 -28.40 21.93
N LEU A 147 -18.38 -27.17 22.21
CA LEU A 147 -18.74 -26.40 23.39
C LEU A 147 -20.26 -26.21 23.50
N GLY A 148 -20.85 -26.62 24.62
CA GLY A 148 -22.28 -26.46 24.90
C GLY A 148 -22.61 -25.45 26.02
N GLU A 149 -21.63 -24.89 26.71
CA GLU A 149 -21.86 -23.99 27.85
C GLU A 149 -22.29 -22.57 27.38
N PRO A 150 -23.50 -22.09 27.71
CA PRO A 150 -24.03 -20.82 27.18
C PRO A 150 -23.16 -19.60 27.50
N THR A 151 -22.63 -19.51 28.72
CA THR A 151 -21.77 -18.41 29.15
C THR A 151 -20.49 -18.31 28.33
N LEU A 152 -19.87 -19.45 28.01
CA LEU A 152 -18.64 -19.48 27.21
C LEU A 152 -18.91 -19.25 25.72
N LEU A 153 -20.09 -19.64 25.21
CA LEU A 153 -20.53 -19.29 23.87
C LEU A 153 -20.75 -17.77 23.73
N ALA A 154 -21.40 -17.15 24.73
CA ALA A 154 -21.56 -15.70 24.81
C ALA A 154 -20.20 -14.98 24.88
N ALA A 155 -19.28 -15.46 25.72
CA ALA A 155 -17.93 -14.93 25.82
C ALA A 155 -17.18 -15.02 24.48
N ALA A 156 -17.24 -16.16 23.79
CA ALA A 156 -16.59 -16.33 22.48
C ALA A 156 -17.11 -15.32 21.44
N HIS A 157 -18.43 -15.11 21.41
CA HIS A 157 -19.07 -14.16 20.51
C HIS A 157 -18.66 -12.70 20.80
N LEU A 158 -18.56 -12.33 22.09
CA LEU A 158 -18.09 -11.01 22.51
C LEU A 158 -16.60 -10.80 22.23
N VAL A 159 -15.75 -11.82 22.45
CA VAL A 159 -14.32 -11.76 22.09
C VAL A 159 -14.16 -11.46 20.60
N ASP A 160 -14.92 -12.16 19.74
CA ASP A 160 -14.90 -11.91 18.29
C ASP A 160 -15.30 -10.48 17.92
N ALA A 161 -16.33 -9.94 18.58
CA ALA A 161 -16.80 -8.58 18.33
C ALA A 161 -15.80 -7.50 18.77
N VAL A 162 -15.04 -7.73 19.86
CA VAL A 162 -14.09 -6.78 20.42
C VAL A 162 -12.75 -6.77 19.66
N LEU A 163 -12.35 -7.89 19.07
CA LEU A 163 -11.06 -8.05 18.40
C LEU A 163 -10.74 -6.96 17.35
N PRO A 164 -11.65 -6.60 16.42
CA PRO A 164 -11.42 -5.50 15.49
C PRO A 164 -11.16 -4.16 16.20
N THR A 165 -11.89 -3.86 17.28
CA THR A 165 -11.69 -2.62 18.07
C THR A 165 -10.29 -2.57 18.69
N ALA A 166 -9.83 -3.69 19.27
CA ALA A 166 -8.48 -3.80 19.83
C ALA A 166 -7.40 -3.60 18.76
N TYR A 167 -7.65 -4.09 17.53
CA TYR A 167 -6.79 -3.86 16.38
C TYR A 167 -6.72 -2.38 15.99
N PHE A 168 -7.86 -1.69 15.85
CA PHE A 168 -7.90 -0.27 15.49
C PHE A 168 -7.30 0.65 16.55
N LEU A 169 -7.38 0.28 17.83
CA LEU A 169 -6.72 0.99 18.93
C LEU A 169 -5.21 0.72 19.02
N ALA A 170 -4.67 -0.15 18.15
CA ALA A 170 -3.27 -0.57 18.17
C ALA A 170 -2.83 -1.08 19.55
N ASP A 171 -3.59 -2.03 20.13
CA ASP A 171 -3.26 -2.72 21.38
C ASP A 171 -2.88 -4.20 21.14
N PRO A 172 -1.65 -4.50 20.67
CA PRO A 172 -1.20 -5.87 20.44
C PRO A 172 -1.34 -6.77 21.68
N PRO A 173 -0.96 -6.36 22.91
CA PRO A 173 -1.16 -7.18 24.10
C PRO A 173 -2.60 -7.64 24.30
N LEU A 174 -3.59 -6.76 24.10
CA LEU A 174 -5.00 -7.13 24.22
C LEU A 174 -5.44 -8.09 23.11
N ILE A 175 -5.03 -7.87 21.85
CA ILE A 175 -5.32 -8.78 20.73
C ILE A 175 -4.77 -10.18 21.01
N ALA A 176 -3.52 -10.26 21.48
CA ALA A 176 -2.90 -11.52 21.88
C ALA A 176 -3.69 -12.20 22.99
N TRP A 177 -4.08 -11.44 24.01
CA TRP A 177 -4.80 -11.97 25.14
C TRP A 177 -6.17 -12.52 24.73
N LEU A 178 -6.96 -11.77 23.94
CA LEU A 178 -8.27 -12.19 23.44
C LEU A 178 -8.16 -13.48 22.60
N GLY A 179 -7.20 -13.55 21.69
CA GLY A 179 -6.97 -14.76 20.89
C GLY A 179 -6.52 -15.95 21.73
N LEU A 180 -5.60 -15.75 22.68
CA LEU A 180 -5.11 -16.81 23.58
C LEU A 180 -6.18 -17.27 24.58
N GLU A 181 -7.12 -16.40 24.93
CA GLU A 181 -8.27 -16.75 25.75
C GLU A 181 -9.26 -17.61 24.96
N ALA A 182 -9.50 -17.30 23.68
CA ALA A 182 -10.27 -18.18 22.80
C ALA A 182 -9.62 -19.58 22.66
N VAL A 183 -8.29 -19.64 22.53
CA VAL A 183 -7.54 -20.92 22.53
C VAL A 183 -7.68 -21.65 23.88
N ARG A 184 -7.70 -20.95 25.02
CA ARG A 184 -7.95 -21.60 26.32
C ARG A 184 -9.34 -22.20 26.38
N ILE A 185 -10.37 -21.45 26.02
CA ILE A 185 -11.75 -21.96 26.02
C ILE A 185 -11.85 -23.18 25.11
N TRP A 186 -11.25 -23.12 23.91
CA TRP A 186 -11.19 -24.25 22.99
C TRP A 186 -10.50 -25.48 23.60
N THR A 187 -9.32 -25.29 24.19
CA THR A 187 -8.53 -26.40 24.73
C THR A 187 -9.14 -27.01 25.98
N GLU A 188 -9.76 -26.21 26.85
CA GLU A 188 -10.34 -26.68 28.11
C GLU A 188 -11.79 -27.21 27.96
N HIS A 189 -12.60 -26.62 27.06
CA HIS A 189 -14.04 -26.92 26.97
C HIS A 189 -14.52 -27.47 25.61
N GLY A 190 -13.67 -27.44 24.60
CA GLY A 190 -13.98 -27.94 23.24
C GLY A 190 -14.14 -26.82 22.21
N PRO A 191 -14.05 -27.16 20.91
CA PRO A 191 -14.21 -26.19 19.82
C PRO A 191 -15.64 -25.66 19.73
N SER A 192 -15.82 -24.49 19.11
CA SER A 192 -17.14 -23.96 18.76
C SER A 192 -17.02 -23.05 17.54
N PRO A 193 -18.10 -22.84 16.76
CA PRO A 193 -18.06 -21.92 15.63
C PRO A 193 -17.58 -20.51 16.00
N GLY A 194 -18.03 -20.00 17.15
CA GLY A 194 -17.65 -18.68 17.65
C GLY A 194 -16.20 -18.55 18.14
N LEU A 195 -15.48 -19.66 18.31
CA LEU A 195 -14.07 -19.65 18.72
C LEU A 195 -13.09 -19.72 17.55
N VAL A 196 -13.54 -20.16 16.37
CA VAL A 196 -12.66 -20.39 15.19
C VAL A 196 -11.94 -19.10 14.78
N GLY A 197 -12.67 -18.02 14.52
CA GLY A 197 -12.07 -16.72 14.16
C GLY A 197 -11.18 -16.13 15.25
N PRO A 198 -11.67 -15.99 16.49
CA PRO A 198 -10.88 -15.47 17.61
C PRO A 198 -9.61 -16.24 17.90
N ALA A 199 -9.64 -17.57 17.88
CA ALA A 199 -8.46 -18.40 18.15
C ALA A 199 -7.34 -18.16 17.11
N CYS A 200 -7.68 -17.82 15.86
CA CYS A 200 -6.69 -17.47 14.84
C CYS A 200 -5.89 -16.21 15.18
N HIS A 201 -6.40 -15.32 16.03
CA HIS A 201 -5.65 -14.14 16.47
C HIS A 201 -4.50 -14.49 17.43
N ALA A 202 -4.56 -15.63 18.13
CA ALA A 202 -3.41 -16.15 18.89
C ALA A 202 -2.24 -16.53 17.97
N ALA A 203 -2.56 -17.17 16.84
CA ALA A 203 -1.58 -17.52 15.81
C ALA A 203 -0.95 -16.26 15.18
N TYR A 204 -1.76 -15.24 14.89
CA TYR A 204 -1.26 -13.94 14.45
C TYR A 204 -0.35 -13.27 15.48
N ALA A 205 -0.74 -13.29 16.76
CA ALA A 205 0.06 -12.73 17.84
C ALA A 205 1.41 -13.44 18.05
N ALA A 206 1.48 -14.76 17.80
CA ALA A 206 2.75 -15.49 17.85
C ALA A 206 3.74 -14.96 16.81
N GLY A 207 3.29 -14.68 15.59
CA GLY A 207 4.12 -14.06 14.55
C GLY A 207 4.47 -12.60 14.88
N SER A 208 3.47 -11.78 15.19
CA SER A 208 3.63 -10.33 15.32
C SER A 208 4.37 -9.88 16.59
N GLN A 209 4.24 -10.61 17.71
CA GLN A 209 4.83 -10.22 19.00
C GLN A 209 6.00 -11.10 19.43
N ARG A 210 6.06 -12.36 18.99
CA ARG A 210 7.16 -13.29 19.34
C ARG A 210 8.11 -13.54 18.17
N GLY A 211 7.77 -13.12 16.95
CA GLY A 211 8.53 -13.44 15.75
C GLY A 211 8.40 -14.91 15.32
N GLU A 212 7.49 -15.68 15.93
CA GLU A 212 7.34 -17.12 15.71
C GLU A 212 6.32 -17.41 14.60
N TYR A 213 6.62 -16.93 13.38
CA TYR A 213 5.73 -17.07 12.21
C TYR A 213 5.38 -18.53 11.88
N SER A 214 6.35 -19.45 12.01
CA SER A 214 6.12 -20.88 11.75
C SER A 214 5.14 -21.51 12.75
N ALA A 215 5.24 -21.17 14.05
CA ALA A 215 4.30 -21.64 15.05
C ALA A 215 2.90 -21.06 14.82
N GLY A 216 2.83 -19.75 14.53
CA GLY A 216 1.57 -19.09 14.14
C GLY A 216 0.91 -19.76 12.94
N TYR A 217 1.67 -20.00 11.87
CA TYR A 217 1.18 -20.68 10.67
C TYR A 217 0.64 -22.09 10.95
N ARG A 218 1.37 -22.91 11.73
CA ARG A 218 0.91 -24.25 12.14
C ARG A 218 -0.40 -24.19 12.93
N GLY A 219 -0.51 -23.29 13.90
CA GLY A 219 -1.72 -23.12 14.70
C GLY A 219 -2.93 -22.67 13.88
N LEU A 220 -2.70 -21.73 12.96
CA LEU A 220 -3.73 -21.25 12.05
C LEU A 220 -4.26 -22.36 11.14
N ARG A 221 -3.38 -23.17 10.54
CA ARG A 221 -3.78 -24.32 9.71
C ARG A 221 -4.60 -25.34 10.49
N ARG A 222 -4.21 -25.63 11.73
CA ARG A 222 -4.95 -26.52 12.63
C ARG A 222 -6.36 -26.02 12.91
N ILE A 223 -6.49 -24.74 13.29
CA ILE A 223 -7.80 -24.13 13.58
C ILE A 223 -8.69 -24.10 12.34
N LEU A 224 -8.13 -23.69 11.20
CA LEU A 224 -8.85 -23.64 9.92
C LEU A 224 -9.35 -25.03 9.51
N ALA A 225 -8.50 -26.07 9.61
CA ALA A 225 -8.90 -27.44 9.27
C ALA A 225 -10.07 -27.94 10.13
N ARG A 226 -10.09 -27.63 11.43
CA ARG A 226 -11.23 -27.97 12.30
C ARG A 226 -12.49 -27.19 11.93
N GLY A 227 -12.37 -25.92 11.57
CA GLY A 227 -13.48 -25.09 11.09
C GLY A 227 -14.11 -25.67 9.82
N GLU A 228 -13.27 -26.06 8.85
CA GLU A 228 -13.72 -26.66 7.59
C GLU A 228 -14.40 -28.02 7.79
N ALA A 229 -13.85 -28.88 8.65
CA ALA A 229 -14.45 -30.18 8.96
C ALA A 229 -15.79 -30.05 9.70
N GLY A 230 -15.94 -29.03 10.57
CA GLY A 230 -17.17 -28.78 11.33
C GLY A 230 -18.23 -27.99 10.57
N GLY A 231 -17.91 -27.42 9.39
CA GLY A 231 -18.81 -26.49 8.70
C GLY A 231 -19.12 -25.23 9.53
N HIS A 232 -18.16 -24.79 10.34
CA HIS A 232 -18.32 -23.72 11.34
C HIS A 232 -18.29 -22.33 10.69
N GLU A 233 -19.27 -21.98 9.86
CA GLU A 233 -19.41 -20.63 9.31
C GLU A 233 -20.16 -19.70 10.29
N PRO A 234 -19.84 -18.39 10.35
CA PRO A 234 -18.84 -17.66 9.55
C PRO A 234 -17.39 -17.78 10.07
N GLY A 235 -17.18 -18.43 11.23
CA GLY A 235 -15.85 -18.50 11.89
C GLY A 235 -14.76 -19.12 11.00
N THR A 236 -15.11 -20.07 10.14
CA THR A 236 -14.17 -20.67 9.17
C THR A 236 -13.74 -19.65 8.13
N SER A 237 -14.64 -18.81 7.64
CA SER A 237 -14.28 -17.72 6.72
C SER A 237 -13.45 -16.63 7.40
N GLN A 238 -13.67 -16.35 8.70
CA GLN A 238 -12.76 -15.51 9.49
C GLN A 238 -11.36 -16.16 9.61
N ALA A 239 -11.28 -17.47 9.83
CA ALA A 239 -10.00 -18.18 9.82
C ALA A 239 -9.31 -18.14 8.45
N ARG A 240 -10.05 -18.20 7.34
CA ARG A 240 -9.50 -17.99 5.98
C ARG A 240 -8.96 -16.58 5.78
N HIS A 241 -9.64 -15.56 6.34
CA HIS A 241 -9.12 -14.18 6.36
C HIS A 241 -7.79 -14.11 7.13
N MET A 242 -7.70 -14.69 8.32
CA MET A 242 -6.45 -14.73 9.08
C MET A 242 -5.37 -15.56 8.38
N PHE A 243 -5.76 -16.62 7.67
CA PHE A 243 -4.86 -17.39 6.80
C PHE A 243 -4.28 -16.53 5.68
N ALA A 244 -5.09 -15.72 5.01
CA ALA A 244 -4.59 -14.77 4.02
C ALA A 244 -3.55 -13.81 4.64
N ALA A 245 -3.72 -13.37 5.89
CA ALA A 245 -2.80 -12.46 6.55
C ALA A 245 -1.41 -13.06 6.87
N LEU A 246 -1.32 -14.38 7.08
CA LEU A 246 -0.07 -15.05 7.48
C LEU A 246 0.52 -15.98 6.41
N SER A 247 -0.25 -16.38 5.40
CA SER A 247 0.19 -17.35 4.39
C SER A 247 1.51 -16.99 3.71
N TRP A 248 1.82 -15.70 3.57
CA TRP A 248 3.07 -15.22 2.97
C TRP A 248 4.35 -15.80 3.60
N CYS A 249 4.32 -16.19 4.88
CA CYS A 249 5.51 -16.68 5.57
C CYS A 249 5.83 -18.16 5.28
N ALA A 250 4.92 -18.90 4.64
CA ALA A 250 5.05 -20.35 4.46
C ALA A 250 4.51 -20.88 3.12
N GLU A 251 3.58 -20.18 2.47
CA GLU A 251 2.97 -20.55 1.20
C GLU A 251 3.12 -19.43 0.15
N PRO A 252 3.04 -19.74 -1.15
CA PRO A 252 3.00 -18.73 -2.19
C PRO A 252 1.88 -17.70 -1.94
N ILE A 253 2.17 -16.41 -2.09
CA ILE A 253 1.21 -15.32 -1.81
C ILE A 253 -0.08 -15.39 -2.64
N GLU A 254 -0.07 -16.08 -3.78
CA GLU A 254 -1.25 -16.40 -4.57
C GLU A 254 -2.33 -17.12 -3.74
N ASN A 255 -1.93 -18.03 -2.86
CA ASN A 255 -2.85 -18.73 -1.97
C ASN A 255 -3.51 -17.77 -0.97
N GLY A 256 -2.81 -16.70 -0.59
CA GLY A 256 -3.35 -15.64 0.25
C GLY A 256 -4.44 -14.82 -0.45
N VAL A 257 -4.30 -14.57 -1.76
CA VAL A 257 -5.33 -13.92 -2.58
C VAL A 257 -6.58 -14.78 -2.65
N ASP A 258 -6.42 -16.06 -2.96
CA ASP A 258 -7.53 -17.01 -3.09
C ASP A 258 -8.26 -17.21 -1.75
N ALA A 259 -7.51 -17.31 -0.65
CA ALA A 259 -8.07 -17.40 0.69
C ALA A 259 -8.85 -16.13 1.07
N ALA A 260 -8.34 -14.94 0.74
CA ALA A 260 -9.04 -13.68 1.00
C ALA A 260 -10.36 -13.58 0.23
N ARG A 261 -10.39 -14.02 -1.05
CA ARG A 261 -11.61 -14.03 -1.87
C ARG A 261 -12.64 -15.03 -1.34
N ARG A 262 -12.23 -16.27 -1.03
CA ARG A 262 -13.11 -17.28 -0.42
C ARG A 262 -13.63 -16.86 0.94
N ALA A 263 -12.78 -16.24 1.77
CA ALA A 263 -13.20 -15.66 3.04
C ALA A 263 -14.29 -14.62 2.82
N ARG A 264 -14.11 -13.71 1.84
CA ARG A 264 -15.08 -12.65 1.53
C ARG A 264 -16.45 -13.19 1.15
N GLU A 265 -16.49 -14.22 0.30
CA GLU A 265 -17.73 -14.88 -0.10
C GLU A 265 -18.45 -15.47 1.11
N GLY A 266 -17.75 -16.25 1.94
CA GLY A 266 -18.35 -16.87 3.13
C GLY A 266 -18.75 -15.86 4.21
N LEU A 267 -17.97 -14.79 4.41
CA LEU A 267 -18.28 -13.72 5.35
C LEU A 267 -19.49 -12.89 4.88
N THR A 268 -19.60 -12.63 3.57
CA THR A 268 -20.77 -11.94 3.01
C THR A 268 -22.03 -12.79 3.17
N ALA A 269 -21.95 -14.09 2.88
CA ALA A 269 -23.06 -15.03 3.08
C ALA A 269 -23.42 -15.22 4.56
N GLY A 270 -22.44 -15.15 5.47
CA GLY A 270 -22.62 -15.20 6.91
C GLY A 270 -23.02 -13.87 7.56
N GLY A 271 -23.18 -12.81 6.77
CA GLY A 271 -23.60 -11.48 7.23
C GLY A 271 -22.55 -10.64 7.95
N ASP A 272 -21.28 -11.07 7.95
CA ASP A 272 -20.17 -10.32 8.51
C ASP A 272 -19.53 -9.41 7.46
N LEU A 273 -20.23 -8.32 7.15
CA LEU A 273 -19.80 -7.36 6.13
C LEU A 273 -18.52 -6.61 6.52
N ALA A 274 -18.24 -6.51 7.84
CA ALA A 274 -17.06 -5.87 8.38
C ALA A 274 -15.79 -6.63 7.96
N TYR A 275 -15.70 -7.90 8.35
CA TYR A 275 -14.58 -8.76 8.00
C TYR A 275 -14.51 -9.01 6.50
N ALA A 276 -15.65 -9.10 5.80
CA ALA A 276 -15.67 -9.20 4.35
C ALA A 276 -14.93 -8.00 3.70
N GLY A 277 -15.15 -6.78 4.21
CA GLY A 277 -14.41 -5.59 3.80
C GLY A 277 -12.91 -5.67 4.09
N TYR A 278 -12.51 -6.17 5.26
CA TYR A 278 -11.10 -6.30 5.66
C TYR A 278 -10.31 -7.27 4.77
N THR A 279 -10.96 -8.21 4.09
CA THR A 279 -10.27 -9.10 3.13
C THR A 279 -9.61 -8.36 1.95
N TYR A 280 -10.08 -7.15 1.60
CA TYR A 280 -9.45 -6.34 0.55
C TYR A 280 -8.05 -5.86 0.95
N VAL A 281 -7.83 -5.55 2.22
CA VAL A 281 -6.52 -5.13 2.77
C VAL A 281 -5.46 -6.21 2.61
N LEU A 282 -5.88 -7.48 2.56
CA LEU A 282 -4.98 -8.62 2.41
C LEU A 282 -4.77 -8.95 0.93
N SER A 283 -5.83 -8.99 0.13
CA SER A 283 -5.76 -9.37 -1.29
C SER A 283 -5.09 -8.32 -2.18
N VAL A 284 -5.36 -7.03 -1.95
CA VAL A 284 -4.86 -5.94 -2.79
C VAL A 284 -3.32 -5.85 -2.77
N PRO A 285 -2.62 -5.83 -1.62
CA PRO A 285 -1.16 -5.83 -1.59
C PRO A 285 -0.52 -7.05 -2.24
N TYR A 286 -1.13 -8.24 -2.12
CA TYR A 286 -0.64 -9.43 -2.82
C TYR A 286 -0.78 -9.31 -4.34
N LEU A 287 -1.91 -8.77 -4.81
CA LEU A 287 -2.17 -8.63 -6.24
C LEU A 287 -1.26 -7.60 -6.93
N VAL A 288 -0.71 -6.62 -6.20
CA VAL A 288 0.38 -5.79 -6.74
C VAL A 288 1.52 -6.68 -7.22
N ASP A 289 1.90 -7.69 -6.43
CA ASP A 289 3.09 -8.51 -6.65
C ASP A 289 2.85 -9.73 -7.54
N CYS A 290 1.70 -10.40 -7.39
CA CYS A 290 1.40 -11.65 -8.11
C CYS A 290 0.31 -11.52 -9.18
N GLY A 291 -0.42 -10.41 -9.21
CA GLY A 291 -1.51 -10.19 -10.16
C GLY A 291 -1.02 -10.28 -11.61
N PRO A 292 -1.79 -10.89 -12.53
CA PRO A 292 -1.39 -11.04 -13.93
C PRO A 292 -1.13 -9.72 -14.67
N SER A 293 -1.87 -8.68 -14.31
CA SER A 293 -1.83 -7.37 -14.94
C SER A 293 -2.27 -6.29 -13.96
N LEU A 294 -1.87 -5.04 -14.23
CA LEU A 294 -2.37 -3.86 -13.53
C LEU A 294 -3.89 -3.70 -13.65
N GLU A 295 -4.51 -4.23 -14.70
CA GLU A 295 -5.97 -4.27 -14.82
C GLU A 295 -6.62 -5.18 -13.77
N SER A 296 -6.08 -6.37 -13.55
CA SER A 296 -6.60 -7.28 -12.51
C SER A 296 -6.45 -6.72 -11.11
N PHE A 297 -5.35 -6.00 -10.86
CA PHE A 297 -5.12 -5.28 -9.61
C PHE A 297 -6.09 -4.11 -9.44
N ALA A 298 -6.24 -3.27 -10.47
CA ALA A 298 -7.18 -2.14 -10.46
C ALA A 298 -8.63 -2.60 -10.22
N ALA A 299 -9.06 -3.69 -10.88
CA ALA A 299 -10.39 -4.24 -10.71
C ALA A 299 -10.66 -4.70 -9.26
N GLU A 300 -9.68 -5.29 -8.59
CA GLU A 300 -9.82 -5.67 -7.16
C GLU A 300 -9.93 -4.43 -6.27
N VAL A 301 -9.12 -3.39 -6.53
CA VAL A 301 -9.17 -2.12 -5.80
C VAL A 301 -10.52 -1.45 -5.96
N ASP A 302 -11.02 -1.34 -7.20
CA ASP A 302 -12.32 -0.72 -7.51
C ASP A 302 -13.47 -1.48 -6.86
N ALA A 303 -13.44 -2.82 -6.91
CA ALA A 303 -14.42 -3.67 -6.24
C ALA A 303 -14.39 -3.47 -4.72
N GLY A 304 -13.20 -3.37 -4.13
CA GLY A 304 -13.02 -3.11 -2.70
C GLY A 304 -13.55 -1.76 -2.27
N MET A 305 -13.20 -0.69 -2.99
CA MET A 305 -13.68 0.64 -2.70
C MET A 305 -15.21 0.75 -2.88
N ALA A 306 -15.77 0.13 -3.92
CA ALA A 306 -17.22 0.09 -4.13
C ALA A 306 -17.93 -0.69 -3.00
N PHE A 307 -17.37 -1.81 -2.56
CA PHE A 307 -17.90 -2.58 -1.44
C PHE A 307 -17.89 -1.79 -0.13
N LEU A 308 -16.74 -1.22 0.24
CA LEU A 308 -16.56 -0.49 1.50
C LEU A 308 -17.42 0.77 1.58
N ARG A 309 -17.58 1.50 0.47
CA ARG A 309 -18.50 2.64 0.40
C ARG A 309 -19.96 2.21 0.57
N ARG A 310 -20.36 1.10 -0.06
CA ARG A 310 -21.72 0.56 0.06
C ARG A 310 -22.06 0.09 1.49
N THR A 311 -21.08 -0.41 2.24
CA THR A 311 -21.26 -0.88 3.62
C THR A 311 -21.01 0.20 4.68
N GLY A 312 -20.74 1.45 4.28
CA GLY A 312 -20.50 2.57 5.20
C GLY A 312 -19.14 2.54 5.92
N SER A 313 -18.17 1.78 5.42
CA SER A 313 -16.81 1.63 5.99
C SER A 313 -15.83 2.65 5.38
N GLU A 314 -16.13 3.95 5.52
CA GLU A 314 -15.38 5.05 4.87
C GLU A 314 -13.89 5.08 5.27
N GLN A 315 -13.56 4.88 6.56
CA GLN A 315 -12.17 4.85 7.02
C GLN A 315 -11.38 3.65 6.47
N THR A 316 -12.01 2.48 6.38
CA THR A 316 -11.42 1.28 5.77
C THR A 316 -11.15 1.50 4.28
N CYS A 317 -11.96 2.31 3.60
CA CYS A 317 -11.75 2.67 2.20
C CYS A 317 -10.42 3.40 1.97
N GLN A 318 -9.94 4.17 2.95
CA GLN A 318 -8.66 4.89 2.88
C GLN A 318 -7.46 3.96 2.67
N TRP A 319 -7.54 2.70 3.12
CA TRP A 319 -6.49 1.70 2.90
C TRP A 319 -6.29 1.36 1.42
N LEU A 320 -7.32 1.56 0.59
CA LEU A 320 -7.30 1.23 -0.84
C LEU A 320 -7.05 2.45 -1.75
N GLU A 321 -7.24 3.67 -1.24
CA GLU A 321 -7.10 4.91 -2.02
C GLU A 321 -5.71 5.07 -2.63
N SER A 322 -4.66 4.71 -1.89
CA SER A 322 -3.27 4.77 -2.38
C SER A 322 -2.97 3.74 -3.48
N HIS A 323 -3.57 2.56 -3.40
CA HIS A 323 -3.49 1.52 -4.42
C HIS A 323 -4.24 1.93 -5.69
N HIS A 324 -5.40 2.60 -5.54
CA HIS A 324 -6.15 3.18 -6.65
C HIS A 324 -5.35 4.28 -7.36
N TRP A 325 -4.70 5.18 -6.61
CA TRP A 325 -3.78 6.15 -7.19
C TRP A 325 -2.62 5.49 -7.94
N LEU A 326 -1.99 4.48 -7.33
CA LEU A 326 -0.87 3.77 -7.94
C LEU A 326 -1.25 3.12 -9.28
N SER A 327 -2.44 2.49 -9.35
CA SER A 327 -2.92 1.86 -10.60
C SER A 327 -3.06 2.89 -11.72
N HIS A 328 -3.62 4.07 -11.43
CA HIS A 328 -3.76 5.16 -12.39
C HIS A 328 -2.43 5.74 -12.84
N VAL A 329 -1.49 5.98 -11.91
CA VAL A 329 -0.16 6.50 -12.24
C VAL A 329 0.59 5.55 -13.18
N LEU A 330 0.57 4.24 -12.90
CA LEU A 330 1.28 3.24 -13.71
C LEU A 330 0.62 3.00 -15.08
N ARG A 331 -0.71 3.06 -15.17
CA ARG A 331 -1.49 2.89 -16.41
C ARG A 331 -1.63 4.16 -17.25
N GLY A 332 -1.35 5.34 -16.69
CA GLY A 332 -1.51 6.61 -17.39
C GLY A 332 -2.96 6.99 -17.68
N ASP A 333 -3.92 6.37 -17.00
CA ASP A 333 -5.35 6.63 -17.14
C ASP A 333 -5.81 7.61 -16.05
N GLY A 334 -6.62 8.64 -16.38
CA GLY A 334 -7.30 9.51 -15.41
C GLY A 334 -6.52 10.74 -14.90
N PRO A 335 -7.14 11.61 -14.07
CA PRO A 335 -6.54 12.87 -13.59
C PRO A 335 -5.29 12.67 -12.72
N ALA A 336 -5.15 11.52 -12.05
CA ALA A 336 -3.93 11.17 -11.30
C ALA A 336 -2.72 10.90 -12.23
N ALA A 337 -2.92 10.68 -13.54
CA ALA A 337 -1.83 10.65 -14.52
C ALA A 337 -1.14 12.02 -14.69
N ALA A 338 -1.79 13.11 -14.23
CA ALA A 338 -1.17 14.44 -14.15
C ALA A 338 -0.19 14.59 -12.97
N GLY A 339 -0.07 13.57 -12.12
CA GLY A 339 0.91 13.52 -11.04
C GLY A 339 0.46 14.18 -9.73
N ASP A 340 -0.83 14.46 -9.54
CA ASP A 340 -1.33 14.98 -8.26
C ASP A 340 -1.15 13.91 -7.17
N PRO A 341 -0.25 14.12 -6.19
CA PRO A 341 -0.05 13.18 -5.10
C PRO A 341 -1.27 13.22 -4.19
N ILE A 342 -1.62 12.07 -3.60
CA ILE A 342 -2.67 12.05 -2.58
C ILE A 342 -2.21 12.89 -1.39
N PRO A 343 -3.00 13.86 -0.90
CA PRO A 343 -2.68 14.60 0.32
C PRO A 343 -2.54 13.63 1.51
N LEU A 344 -1.30 13.45 2.00
CA LEU A 344 -0.98 12.48 3.05
C LEU A 344 -1.52 12.89 4.43
N ASP A 345 -1.76 14.19 4.63
CA ASP A 345 -2.38 14.78 5.82
C ASP A 345 -3.78 14.20 6.09
N ARG A 346 -4.49 13.77 5.04
CA ARG A 346 -5.79 13.08 5.16
C ARG A 346 -5.70 11.77 5.96
N TYR A 347 -4.52 11.16 6.08
CA TYR A 347 -4.33 9.88 6.77
C TYR A 347 -3.70 10.01 8.16
N ALA A 348 -3.60 11.22 8.73
CA ALA A 348 -2.95 11.45 10.02
C ALA A 348 -3.52 10.57 11.15
N ASP A 349 -4.84 10.33 11.14
CA ASP A 349 -5.53 9.50 12.14
C ASP A 349 -5.66 8.02 11.73
N ASN A 350 -4.99 7.60 10.64
CA ASN A 350 -5.03 6.23 10.13
C ASN A 350 -3.62 5.76 9.73
N PRO A 351 -2.81 5.30 10.69
CA PRO A 351 -1.41 4.90 10.46
C PRO A 351 -1.24 3.82 9.39
N LEU A 352 -2.19 2.88 9.27
CA LEU A 352 -2.15 1.83 8.25
C LEU A 352 -2.40 2.40 6.84
N ALA A 353 -3.35 3.33 6.68
CA ALA A 353 -3.55 4.04 5.41
C ALA A 353 -2.31 4.86 5.03
N LEU A 354 -1.72 5.56 6.01
CA LEU A 354 -0.52 6.35 5.81
C LEU A 354 0.67 5.48 5.40
N LEU A 355 0.84 4.29 6.00
CA LEU A 355 1.84 3.31 5.59
C LEU A 355 1.64 2.92 4.11
N TYR A 356 0.44 2.49 3.72
CA TYR A 356 0.16 2.10 2.32
C TYR A 356 0.33 3.25 1.34
N ALA A 357 0.02 4.49 1.75
CA ALA A 357 0.26 5.68 0.95
C ALA A 357 1.76 5.87 0.71
N HIS A 358 2.60 5.81 1.75
CA HIS A 358 4.06 5.88 1.57
C HIS A 358 4.59 4.73 0.72
N LEU A 359 4.12 3.50 0.91
CA LEU A 359 4.57 2.35 0.12
C LEU A 359 4.16 2.46 -1.35
N SER A 360 2.95 2.94 -1.65
CA SER A 360 2.50 3.16 -3.02
C SER A 360 3.35 4.23 -3.73
N HIS A 361 3.64 5.35 -3.06
CA HIS A 361 4.52 6.39 -3.59
C HIS A 361 5.97 5.89 -3.75
N ALA A 362 6.47 5.10 -2.80
CA ALA A 362 7.80 4.50 -2.88
C ALA A 362 7.91 3.51 -4.03
N LEU A 363 6.87 2.68 -4.26
CA LEU A 363 6.83 1.74 -5.38
C LEU A 363 6.79 2.49 -6.72
N ALA A 364 5.95 3.52 -6.84
CA ALA A 364 5.96 4.40 -8.02
C ALA A 364 7.35 5.00 -8.23
N ALA A 365 7.98 5.55 -7.19
CA ALA A 365 9.32 6.13 -7.28
C ALA A 365 10.39 5.10 -7.70
N ALA A 366 10.33 3.87 -7.18
CA ALA A 366 11.23 2.80 -7.61
C ALA A 366 11.03 2.43 -9.08
N ILE A 367 9.78 2.30 -9.54
CA ILE A 367 9.44 1.98 -10.93
C ILE A 367 9.88 3.12 -11.86
N PHE A 368 9.64 4.38 -11.51
CA PHE A 368 10.00 5.53 -12.35
C PHE A 368 11.46 5.99 -12.19
N ASP A 369 12.28 5.29 -11.41
CA ASP A 369 13.69 5.63 -11.15
C ASP A 369 13.88 7.01 -10.51
N ASP A 370 13.01 7.34 -9.54
CA ASP A 370 13.11 8.53 -8.69
C ASP A 370 13.74 8.16 -7.33
N PRO A 371 15.07 8.26 -7.19
CA PRO A 371 15.76 7.87 -5.95
C PRO A 371 15.44 8.80 -4.77
N VAL A 372 15.07 10.06 -5.04
CA VAL A 372 14.74 11.04 -3.99
C VAL A 372 13.38 10.72 -3.39
N GLY A 373 12.37 10.50 -4.24
CA GLY A 373 11.05 10.04 -3.81
C GLY A 373 11.12 8.70 -3.09
N LEU A 374 11.87 7.74 -3.63
CA LEU A 374 12.02 6.42 -3.02
C LEU A 374 12.63 6.51 -1.61
N ALA A 375 13.71 7.26 -1.43
CA ALA A 375 14.32 7.46 -0.12
C ALA A 375 13.38 8.16 0.86
N ARG A 376 12.69 9.22 0.43
CA ARG A 376 11.77 9.99 1.26
C ARG A 376 10.62 9.12 1.77
N HIS A 377 9.92 8.43 0.88
CA HIS A 377 8.73 7.67 1.25
C HIS A 377 9.08 6.39 2.01
N THR A 378 10.17 5.70 1.68
CA THR A 378 10.60 4.51 2.46
C THR A 378 11.05 4.88 3.87
N ALA A 379 11.80 5.97 4.05
CA ALA A 379 12.19 6.43 5.38
C ALA A 379 10.98 6.76 6.27
N ALA A 380 9.95 7.39 5.70
CA ALA A 380 8.70 7.70 6.40
C ALA A 380 7.84 6.44 6.67
N ALA A 381 7.91 5.41 5.82
CA ALA A 381 7.17 4.16 6.02
C ALA A 381 7.74 3.27 7.14
N MET A 382 9.06 3.27 7.35
CA MET A 382 9.71 2.40 8.34
C MET A 382 9.17 2.50 9.77
N PRO A 383 8.97 3.70 10.37
CA PRO A 383 8.38 3.79 11.72
C PRO A 383 6.90 3.38 11.76
N LEU A 384 6.20 3.39 10.63
CA LEU A 384 4.78 3.00 10.54
C LEU A 384 4.57 1.48 10.43
N LEU A 385 5.64 0.68 10.33
CA LEU A 385 5.52 -0.78 10.25
C LEU A 385 4.88 -1.40 11.50
N GLU A 386 4.94 -0.71 12.64
CA GLU A 386 4.25 -1.12 13.88
C GLU A 386 2.73 -1.14 13.72
N ALA A 387 2.16 -0.36 12.78
CA ALA A 387 0.73 -0.36 12.47
C ALA A 387 0.29 -1.55 11.61
N ALA A 388 1.23 -2.31 11.03
CA ALA A 388 0.97 -3.45 10.16
C ALA A 388 1.76 -4.71 10.58
N PRO A 389 1.77 -5.07 11.88
CA PRO A 389 2.71 -6.07 12.36
C PRO A 389 2.31 -7.44 11.79
N ALA A 390 3.25 -8.18 11.21
CA ALA A 390 2.99 -9.45 10.52
C ALA A 390 2.12 -9.40 9.24
N LEU A 391 1.77 -8.22 8.71
CA LEU A 391 1.17 -8.11 7.38
C LEU A 391 2.24 -8.14 6.28
N TYR A 392 1.88 -8.61 5.09
CA TYR A 392 2.79 -8.74 3.95
C TYR A 392 3.45 -7.42 3.51
N ALA A 393 2.80 -6.27 3.75
CA ALA A 393 3.32 -4.94 3.44
C ALA A 393 4.74 -4.70 4.00
N ILE A 394 5.09 -5.39 5.10
CA ILE A 394 6.40 -5.33 5.73
C ILE A 394 7.53 -5.81 4.81
N ALA A 395 7.26 -6.75 3.90
CA ALA A 395 8.24 -7.24 2.93
C ALA A 395 8.53 -6.21 1.84
N VAL A 396 7.48 -5.61 1.28
CA VAL A 396 7.58 -4.56 0.26
C VAL A 396 8.29 -3.33 0.84
N ALA A 397 7.98 -2.94 2.06
CA ALA A 397 8.64 -1.83 2.75
C ALA A 397 10.16 -2.03 2.86
N ARG A 398 10.60 -3.22 3.33
CA ARG A 398 12.02 -3.52 3.49
C ARG A 398 12.76 -3.66 2.17
N LEU A 399 12.13 -4.23 1.15
CA LEU A 399 12.67 -4.29 -0.20
C LEU A 399 12.94 -2.88 -0.74
N LEU A 400 11.92 -2.03 -0.76
CA LEU A 400 12.02 -0.66 -1.29
C LEU A 400 13.01 0.18 -0.48
N ARG A 401 13.03 0.03 0.85
CA ARG A 401 14.03 0.67 1.71
C ARG A 401 15.45 0.22 1.37
N GLY A 402 15.66 -1.08 1.15
CA GLY A 402 16.95 -1.62 0.72
C GLY A 402 17.42 -1.03 -0.62
N LEU A 403 16.53 -0.91 -1.60
CA LEU A 403 16.85 -0.27 -2.88
C LEU A 403 17.25 1.20 -2.71
N ALA A 404 16.55 1.94 -1.85
CA ALA A 404 16.87 3.33 -1.52
C ALA A 404 18.26 3.46 -0.89
N LEU A 405 18.56 2.60 0.09
CA LEU A 405 19.83 2.58 0.82
C LEU A 405 21.02 2.22 -0.09
N ALA A 406 20.83 1.28 -1.02
CA ALA A 406 21.85 0.94 -2.00
C ALA A 406 22.22 2.13 -2.91
N GLU A 407 21.23 2.94 -3.30
CA GLU A 407 21.46 4.16 -4.09
C GLU A 407 22.14 5.25 -3.27
N GLN A 408 21.73 5.45 -2.02
CA GLN A 408 22.39 6.37 -1.10
C GLN A 408 23.87 5.97 -0.87
N ALA A 409 24.14 4.68 -0.72
CA ALA A 409 25.50 4.16 -0.58
C ALA A 409 26.34 4.39 -1.86
N ARG A 410 25.77 4.18 -3.06
CA ARG A 410 26.44 4.46 -4.35
C ARG A 410 26.82 5.94 -4.49
N THR A 411 25.87 6.84 -4.24
CA THR A 411 26.08 8.29 -4.38
C THR A 411 27.10 8.82 -3.38
N THR A 412 27.06 8.32 -2.14
CA THR A 412 28.04 8.64 -1.10
C THR A 412 29.45 8.15 -1.49
N ASN A 413 29.57 6.90 -1.95
CA ASN A 413 30.86 6.34 -2.38
C ASN A 413 31.42 7.04 -3.62
N ALA A 414 30.57 7.42 -4.58
CA ALA A 414 30.97 8.20 -5.75
C ALA A 414 31.47 9.61 -5.37
N GLY A 415 30.79 10.28 -4.44
CA GLY A 415 31.21 11.58 -3.90
C GLY A 415 32.54 11.52 -3.14
N LEU A 416 32.77 10.46 -2.36
CA LEU A 416 34.01 10.23 -1.61
C LEU A 416 35.18 9.81 -2.51
N ALA A 417 34.92 9.03 -3.57
CA ALA A 417 35.93 8.70 -4.58
C ALA A 417 36.48 9.97 -5.27
N HIS A 418 35.65 11.01 -5.41
CA HIS A 418 36.07 12.31 -5.95
C HIS A 418 36.93 13.13 -4.97
N LEU A 419 36.83 12.89 -3.65
CA LEU A 419 37.47 13.67 -2.58
C LEU A 419 38.76 13.05 -2.00
N ALA A 420 39.32 12.03 -2.66
CA ALA A 420 40.57 11.33 -2.31
C ALA A 420 40.55 10.48 -1.02
N GLY A 421 40.66 9.16 -1.22
CA GLY A 421 41.46 8.25 -0.39
C GLY A 421 40.94 7.79 0.97
N VAL A 422 39.85 8.32 1.50
CA VAL A 422 39.32 7.92 2.82
C VAL A 422 38.06 7.08 2.66
N ARG A 423 38.15 5.78 2.95
CA ARG A 423 36.97 4.94 3.23
C ARG A 423 36.52 5.21 4.67
N PRO A 424 35.26 5.63 4.91
CA PRO A 424 34.76 5.78 6.28
C PRO A 424 34.72 4.42 6.98
N ARG A 425 34.95 4.44 8.29
CA ARG A 425 34.60 3.33 9.18
C ARG A 425 33.08 3.39 9.39
N ALA A 426 32.40 2.24 9.39
CA ALA A 426 30.95 2.18 9.58
C ALA A 426 30.55 2.90 10.88
N GLU A 427 29.80 4.00 10.74
CA GLU A 427 29.19 4.74 11.85
C GLU A 427 27.71 4.37 11.97
N PRO A 428 27.08 4.58 13.14
CA PRO A 428 25.63 4.46 13.29
C PRO A 428 24.91 5.37 12.27
N GLY A 429 24.06 4.78 11.42
CA GLY A 429 23.41 5.49 10.31
C GLY A 429 24.07 5.29 8.94
N ASP A 430 25.06 4.40 8.80
CA ASP A 430 25.59 3.95 7.51
C ASP A 430 24.49 3.24 6.68
N PRO A 431 24.16 3.74 5.47
CA PRO A 431 23.18 3.12 4.59
C PRO A 431 23.45 1.63 4.31
N LEU A 432 24.72 1.21 4.29
CA LEU A 432 25.07 -0.20 4.05
C LEU A 432 24.70 -1.10 5.24
N SER A 433 24.82 -0.60 6.47
CA SER A 433 24.42 -1.38 7.66
C SER A 433 22.91 -1.58 7.72
N GLU A 434 22.14 -0.54 7.43
CA GLU A 434 20.68 -0.65 7.38
C GLU A 434 20.23 -1.57 6.22
N LEU A 435 20.92 -1.50 5.08
CA LEU A 435 20.70 -2.41 3.95
C LEU A 435 20.99 -3.87 4.32
N ASP A 436 22.03 -4.12 5.10
CA ASP A 436 22.34 -5.45 5.63
C ASP A 436 21.23 -5.99 6.53
N ASP A 437 20.61 -5.13 7.34
CA ASP A 437 19.48 -5.52 8.18
C ASP A 437 18.23 -5.85 7.34
N MET A 438 17.93 -5.05 6.31
CA MET A 438 16.83 -5.35 5.37
C MET A 438 17.05 -6.67 4.63
N THR A 439 18.29 -6.90 4.18
CA THR A 439 18.69 -8.12 3.46
C THR A 439 18.61 -9.35 4.36
N ARG A 440 19.07 -9.24 5.63
CA ARG A 440 18.99 -10.33 6.61
C ARG A 440 17.55 -10.72 6.90
N TRP A 441 16.66 -9.72 7.07
CA TRP A 441 15.25 -10.00 7.28
C TRP A 441 14.63 -10.78 6.10
N LEU A 442 14.93 -10.39 4.86
CA LEU A 442 14.48 -11.13 3.67
C LEU A 442 15.10 -12.53 3.58
N ALA A 443 16.36 -12.69 3.97
CA ALA A 443 17.03 -13.99 3.98
C ALA A 443 16.37 -14.96 4.97
N ASP A 444 16.04 -14.49 6.17
CA ASP A 444 15.32 -15.29 7.16
C ASP A 444 13.95 -15.73 6.64
N ARG A 445 13.26 -14.88 5.86
CA ARG A 445 11.97 -15.24 5.22
C ARG A 445 12.13 -16.14 4.00
N ALA A 446 13.20 -15.98 3.23
CA ALA A 446 13.50 -16.84 2.08
C ALA A 446 13.86 -18.26 2.51
N ALA A 447 14.36 -18.46 3.73
CA ALA A 447 14.56 -19.79 4.30
C ALA A 447 13.22 -20.54 4.51
N ASP A 448 12.16 -19.81 4.90
CA ASP A 448 10.83 -20.38 5.15
C ASP A 448 9.98 -20.48 3.86
N ALA A 449 10.00 -19.42 3.04
CA ALA A 449 9.18 -19.28 1.83
C ALA A 449 10.02 -18.74 0.64
N PRO A 450 10.91 -19.56 0.05
CA PRO A 450 11.84 -19.12 -1.01
C PRO A 450 11.12 -18.57 -2.24
N ASP A 451 9.96 -19.13 -2.58
CA ASP A 451 9.12 -18.71 -3.71
C ASP A 451 8.59 -17.27 -3.58
N ASN A 452 8.58 -16.70 -2.37
CA ASN A 452 8.12 -15.33 -2.12
C ASN A 452 9.29 -14.34 -1.97
N PHE A 453 10.42 -14.77 -1.40
CA PHE A 453 11.46 -13.85 -0.94
C PHE A 453 12.84 -14.05 -1.57
N LEU A 454 13.14 -15.20 -2.16
CA LEU A 454 14.50 -15.50 -2.60
C LEU A 454 14.96 -14.53 -3.70
N HIS A 455 14.13 -14.23 -4.69
CA HIS A 455 14.48 -13.26 -5.74
C HIS A 455 14.66 -11.83 -5.19
N LEU A 456 13.90 -11.46 -4.16
CA LEU A 456 14.02 -10.16 -3.48
C LEU A 456 15.32 -10.05 -2.69
N GLN A 457 15.68 -11.11 -1.95
CA GLN A 457 16.97 -11.21 -1.27
C GLN A 457 18.13 -11.07 -2.27
N ARG A 458 18.09 -11.81 -3.38
CA ARG A 458 19.15 -11.75 -4.42
C ARG A 458 19.25 -10.39 -5.08
N LEU A 459 18.13 -9.68 -5.25
CA LEU A 459 18.14 -8.30 -5.73
C LEU A 459 18.88 -7.37 -4.75
N LEU A 460 18.58 -7.43 -3.45
CA LEU A 460 19.28 -6.58 -2.47
C LEU A 460 20.77 -6.93 -2.34
N GLU A 461 21.13 -8.22 -2.40
CA GLU A 461 22.53 -8.65 -2.43
C GLU A 461 23.26 -8.08 -3.67
N ALA A 462 22.61 -8.07 -4.83
CA ALA A 462 23.16 -7.51 -6.06
C ALA A 462 23.37 -5.99 -5.95
N GLU A 463 22.35 -5.28 -5.46
CA GLU A 463 22.36 -3.83 -5.25
C GLU A 463 23.43 -3.41 -4.24
N ARG A 464 23.57 -4.17 -3.15
CA ARG A 464 24.63 -3.97 -2.15
C ARG A 464 26.02 -4.19 -2.76
N ALA A 465 26.22 -5.30 -3.47
CA ALA A 465 27.51 -5.60 -4.11
C ALA A 465 27.88 -4.52 -5.14
N TRP A 466 26.90 -4.04 -5.90
CA TRP A 466 27.08 -2.91 -6.80
C TRP A 466 27.46 -1.63 -6.04
N ALA A 467 26.80 -1.33 -4.91
CA ALA A 467 27.09 -0.14 -4.11
C ALA A 467 28.51 -0.07 -3.55
N VAL A 468 29.15 -1.23 -3.31
CA VAL A 468 30.53 -1.31 -2.84
C VAL A 468 31.56 -1.53 -3.96
N GLY A 469 31.13 -1.62 -5.22
CA GLY A 469 31.98 -1.83 -6.39
C GLY A 469 32.44 -3.28 -6.61
N ASP A 470 31.78 -4.27 -6.02
CA ASP A 470 32.05 -5.69 -6.26
C ASP A 470 31.28 -6.19 -7.49
N PHE A 471 31.88 -5.98 -8.67
CA PHE A 471 31.29 -6.36 -9.95
C PHE A 471 30.92 -7.85 -10.03
N ARG A 472 31.80 -8.75 -9.57
CA ARG A 472 31.59 -10.20 -9.74
C ARG A 472 30.39 -10.66 -8.93
N THR A 473 30.31 -10.25 -7.68
CA THR A 473 29.20 -10.61 -6.79
C THR A 473 27.90 -9.97 -7.28
N ALA A 474 27.92 -8.71 -7.72
CA ALA A 474 26.75 -8.03 -8.27
C ALA A 474 26.20 -8.74 -9.51
N ALA A 475 27.05 -9.07 -10.49
CA ALA A 475 26.63 -9.74 -11.72
C ALA A 475 25.98 -11.11 -11.45
N LEU A 476 26.59 -11.94 -10.58
CA LEU A 476 26.05 -13.26 -10.22
C LEU A 476 24.73 -13.15 -9.44
N ALA A 477 24.63 -12.16 -8.55
CA ALA A 477 23.42 -11.93 -7.76
C ALA A 477 22.28 -11.41 -8.65
N PHE A 478 22.53 -10.52 -9.61
CA PHE A 478 21.54 -10.06 -10.59
C PHE A 478 21.04 -11.20 -11.50
N ASP A 479 21.93 -12.05 -12.01
CA ASP A 479 21.54 -13.25 -12.77
C ASP A 479 20.65 -14.17 -11.94
N THR A 480 21.02 -14.38 -10.68
CA THR A 480 20.25 -15.21 -9.75
C THR A 480 18.89 -14.60 -9.44
N ALA A 481 18.81 -13.29 -9.19
CA ALA A 481 17.55 -12.60 -8.97
C ALA A 481 16.60 -12.77 -10.15
N GLN A 482 17.09 -12.62 -11.40
CA GLN A 482 16.28 -12.80 -12.61
C GLN A 482 15.76 -14.24 -12.75
N ARG A 483 16.65 -15.23 -12.56
CA ARG A 483 16.28 -16.65 -12.67
C ARG A 483 15.25 -17.06 -11.64
N GLU A 484 15.40 -16.61 -10.39
CA GLU A 484 14.46 -16.90 -9.31
C GLU A 484 13.12 -16.19 -9.54
N ALA A 485 13.13 -14.92 -9.97
CA ALA A 485 11.92 -14.16 -10.28
C ALA A 485 11.13 -14.76 -11.46
N ALA A 486 11.78 -15.48 -12.38
CA ALA A 486 11.12 -16.15 -13.49
C ALA A 486 10.36 -17.43 -13.09
N ARG A 487 10.60 -18.00 -11.90
CA ARG A 487 9.96 -19.25 -11.44
C ARG A 487 8.47 -19.07 -11.14
N ARG A 488 8.06 -17.87 -10.74
CA ARG A 488 6.67 -17.52 -10.43
C ARG A 488 6.29 -16.21 -11.08
N ARG A 489 4.99 -15.96 -11.14
CA ARG A 489 4.47 -14.73 -11.72
C ARG A 489 4.71 -13.57 -10.77
N ARG A 490 5.73 -12.76 -11.06
CA ARG A 490 6.06 -11.54 -10.31
C ARG A 490 6.34 -10.39 -11.28
N PRO A 491 5.31 -9.81 -11.93
CA PRO A 491 5.50 -9.00 -13.13
C PRO A 491 6.39 -7.78 -12.90
N TRP A 492 6.08 -6.96 -11.88
CA TRP A 492 6.87 -5.77 -11.61
C TRP A 492 8.24 -6.10 -11.00
N HIS A 493 8.35 -7.18 -10.19
CA HIS A 493 9.67 -7.62 -9.70
C HIS A 493 10.57 -8.02 -10.86
N ARG A 494 10.07 -8.81 -11.82
CA ARG A 494 10.83 -9.22 -13.01
C ARG A 494 11.28 -8.02 -13.83
N ALA A 495 10.35 -7.11 -14.13
CA ALA A 495 10.63 -5.90 -14.87
C ALA A 495 11.68 -5.02 -14.16
N LEU A 496 11.50 -4.79 -12.85
CA LEU A 496 12.42 -3.99 -12.04
C LEU A 496 13.80 -4.66 -11.95
N ILE A 497 13.90 -5.95 -11.64
CA ILE A 497 15.18 -6.68 -11.58
C ILE A 497 15.93 -6.57 -12.91
N ALA A 498 15.25 -6.79 -14.04
CA ALA A 498 15.85 -6.65 -15.37
C ALA A 498 16.34 -5.21 -15.61
N GLU A 499 15.55 -4.20 -15.24
CA GLU A 499 15.90 -2.80 -15.41
C GLU A 499 17.10 -2.39 -14.53
N ARG A 500 17.16 -2.88 -13.29
CA ARG A 500 18.26 -2.64 -12.36
C ARG A 500 19.54 -3.34 -12.81
N ALA A 501 19.44 -4.60 -13.24
CA ALA A 501 20.55 -5.33 -13.84
C ALA A 501 21.05 -4.63 -15.12
N ALA A 502 20.15 -4.11 -15.95
CA ALA A 502 20.51 -3.38 -17.15
C ALA A 502 21.35 -2.14 -16.83
N ARG A 503 20.89 -1.30 -15.90
CA ARG A 503 21.63 -0.12 -15.44
C ARG A 503 23.00 -0.49 -14.86
N PHE A 504 23.08 -1.57 -14.08
CA PHE A 504 24.36 -2.08 -13.58
C PHE A 504 25.33 -2.37 -14.74
N HIS A 505 24.89 -3.10 -15.76
CA HIS A 505 25.75 -3.42 -16.92
C HIS A 505 26.16 -2.17 -17.70
N LEU A 506 25.22 -1.25 -17.95
CA LEU A 506 25.50 0.02 -18.64
C LEU A 506 26.50 0.89 -17.87
N ALA A 507 26.37 0.98 -16.54
CA ALA A 507 27.29 1.72 -15.69
C ALA A 507 28.74 1.17 -15.73
N HIS A 508 28.90 -0.10 -16.13
CA HIS A 508 30.21 -0.75 -16.32
C HIS A 508 30.63 -0.84 -17.80
N GLY A 509 29.93 -0.17 -18.72
CA GLY A 509 30.26 -0.14 -20.15
C GLY A 509 29.89 -1.41 -20.93
N LEU A 510 29.09 -2.31 -20.35
CA LEU A 510 28.61 -3.54 -20.99
C LEU A 510 27.31 -3.27 -21.76
N GLU A 511 27.42 -2.48 -22.83
CA GLU A 511 26.27 -1.94 -23.56
C GLU A 511 25.35 -3.02 -24.14
N HIS A 512 25.89 -4.04 -24.79
CA HIS A 512 25.07 -5.08 -25.42
C HIS A 512 24.16 -5.79 -24.41
N THR A 513 24.72 -6.23 -23.29
CA THR A 513 23.97 -6.85 -22.19
C THR A 513 23.00 -5.86 -21.56
N GLY A 514 23.44 -4.61 -21.33
CA GLY A 514 22.61 -3.56 -20.76
C GLY A 514 21.35 -3.27 -21.60
N TYR A 515 21.51 -3.03 -22.90
CA TYR A 515 20.37 -2.76 -23.79
C TYR A 515 19.46 -3.98 -23.99
N PHE A 516 20.02 -5.19 -24.01
CA PHE A 516 19.22 -6.41 -24.05
C PHE A 516 18.30 -6.52 -22.81
N LEU A 517 18.86 -6.32 -21.61
CA LEU A 517 18.10 -6.35 -20.36
C LEU A 517 17.08 -5.19 -20.26
N LEU A 518 17.39 -4.01 -20.80
CA LEU A 518 16.41 -2.92 -20.91
C LEU A 518 15.23 -3.30 -21.82
N GLY A 519 15.48 -3.98 -22.93
CA GLY A 519 14.44 -4.51 -23.80
C GLY A 519 13.52 -5.49 -23.07
N GLN A 520 14.11 -6.43 -22.31
CA GLN A 520 13.34 -7.35 -21.47
C GLN A 520 12.53 -6.62 -20.39
N ALA A 521 13.12 -5.66 -19.69
CA ALA A 521 12.42 -4.87 -18.68
C ALA A 521 11.20 -4.14 -19.30
N ARG A 522 11.38 -3.54 -20.48
CA ARG A 522 10.32 -2.87 -21.23
C ARG A 522 9.20 -3.84 -21.60
N GLU A 523 9.52 -5.02 -22.12
CA GLU A 523 8.55 -6.07 -22.46
C GLU A 523 7.77 -6.53 -21.21
N ASP A 524 8.46 -6.76 -20.09
CA ASP A 524 7.83 -7.18 -18.84
C ASP A 524 6.92 -6.07 -18.26
N TYR A 525 7.30 -4.79 -18.32
CA TYR A 525 6.41 -3.68 -17.96
C TYR A 525 5.20 -3.57 -18.89
N ALA A 526 5.39 -3.76 -20.19
CA ALA A 526 4.31 -3.74 -21.17
C ALA A 526 3.31 -4.88 -20.92
N ALA A 527 3.81 -6.09 -20.65
CA ALA A 527 3.00 -7.26 -20.31
C ALA A 527 2.22 -7.08 -19.00
N TRP A 528 2.81 -6.39 -18.01
CA TRP A 528 2.11 -6.03 -16.78
C TRP A 528 1.06 -4.92 -16.97
N GLY A 529 1.20 -4.09 -18.02
CA GLY A 529 0.30 -2.97 -18.33
C GLY A 529 0.77 -1.62 -17.78
N ALA A 530 2.04 -1.47 -17.40
CA ALA A 530 2.62 -0.23 -16.89
C ALA A 530 2.99 0.73 -18.05
N THR A 531 1.99 1.18 -18.79
CA THR A 531 2.10 2.00 -20.01
C THR A 531 2.90 3.29 -19.80
N THR A 532 2.71 3.99 -18.67
CA THR A 532 3.47 5.22 -18.36
C THR A 532 4.95 4.92 -18.24
N LYS A 533 5.31 3.79 -17.61
CA LYS A 533 6.70 3.35 -17.47
C LYS A 533 7.30 2.93 -18.82
N VAL A 534 6.54 2.23 -19.65
CA VAL A 534 6.96 1.88 -21.02
C VAL A 534 7.24 3.14 -21.83
N ALA A 535 6.35 4.15 -21.77
CA ALA A 535 6.55 5.43 -22.44
C ALA A 535 7.81 6.16 -21.94
N GLN A 536 8.11 6.11 -20.63
CA GLN A 536 9.34 6.64 -20.06
C GLN A 536 10.58 5.93 -20.64
N LEU A 537 10.57 4.59 -20.71
CA LEU A 537 11.68 3.81 -21.29
C LEU A 537 11.84 4.08 -22.79
N ASP A 538 10.73 4.18 -23.54
CA ASP A 538 10.72 4.50 -24.97
C ASP A 538 11.18 5.92 -25.27
N TRP A 539 11.05 6.84 -24.31
CA TRP A 539 11.58 8.19 -24.40
C TRP A 539 13.08 8.24 -24.07
N ALA A 540 13.50 7.58 -22.98
CA ALA A 540 14.90 7.55 -22.54
C ALA A 540 15.80 6.74 -23.49
N TYR A 541 15.27 5.69 -24.11
CA TYR A 541 16.00 4.78 -24.98
C TYR A 541 15.22 4.50 -26.28
N PRO A 542 15.24 5.43 -27.26
CA PRO A 542 14.45 5.31 -28.49
C PRO A 542 14.72 4.03 -29.32
N THR A 543 15.89 3.42 -29.15
CA THR A 543 16.28 2.16 -29.80
C THR A 543 15.51 0.94 -29.31
N LEU A 544 14.78 1.04 -28.19
CA LEU A 544 13.95 -0.03 -27.64
C LEU A 544 12.53 -0.07 -28.23
N ARG A 545 12.15 0.95 -29.01
CA ARG A 545 10.83 1.00 -29.64
C ARG A 545 10.70 -0.15 -30.63
N PRO A 546 9.60 -0.92 -30.61
CA PRO A 546 9.31 -1.86 -31.67
C PRO A 546 9.31 -1.12 -33.00
N GLU A 547 9.98 -1.66 -34.03
CA GLU A 547 9.76 -1.18 -35.39
C GLU A 547 8.26 -1.31 -35.66
N ALA A 548 7.60 -0.22 -36.06
CA ALA A 548 6.18 -0.28 -36.37
C ALA A 548 5.98 -1.32 -37.47
N ASP A 549 5.22 -2.38 -37.17
CA ASP A 549 4.83 -3.41 -38.14
C ASP A 549 4.13 -2.74 -39.33
N THR A 550 4.90 -2.48 -40.38
CA THR A 550 4.43 -2.02 -41.68
C THR A 550 3.97 -3.22 -42.50
N THR A 551 3.09 -4.04 -41.92
CA THR A 551 2.46 -5.16 -42.65
C THR A 551 1.01 -5.30 -42.25
N THR A 552 0.20 -4.28 -42.55
CA THR A 552 -1.20 -4.48 -42.91
C THR A 552 -1.53 -3.65 -44.14
N GLY A 553 -1.54 -4.31 -45.30
CA GLY A 553 -2.15 -3.78 -46.53
C GLY A 553 -1.24 -3.70 -47.75
N ALA A 554 -1.01 -4.82 -48.42
CA ALA A 554 -1.18 -5.00 -49.88
C ALA A 554 -0.45 -6.27 -50.33
N GLY A 555 -1.21 -7.22 -50.87
CA GLY A 555 -0.65 -8.37 -51.58
C GLY A 555 0.06 -7.96 -52.87
N GLY A 556 1.06 -8.76 -53.25
CA GLY A 556 1.76 -8.64 -54.52
C GLY A 556 3.14 -9.29 -54.46
N ASP A 557 3.26 -10.46 -55.10
CA ASP A 557 4.46 -11.27 -55.28
C ASP A 557 5.71 -10.48 -55.69
N ASN A 558 6.87 -10.80 -55.06
CA ASN A 558 8.08 -11.22 -55.79
C ASN A 558 9.16 -11.78 -54.84
N PRO A 559 9.87 -12.87 -55.19
CA PRO A 559 11.03 -13.34 -54.44
C PRO A 559 12.35 -12.76 -55.00
N ALA A 560 13.33 -12.66 -54.10
CA ALA A 560 14.76 -12.33 -54.30
C ALA A 560 15.17 -10.84 -54.33
N GLY A 561 15.98 -10.44 -53.34
CA GLY A 561 16.81 -9.22 -53.43
C GLY A 561 17.20 -8.54 -52.11
N ILE A 562 18.31 -8.99 -51.50
CA ILE A 562 19.35 -8.20 -50.81
C ILE A 562 18.91 -7.10 -49.81
N HIS A 563 19.24 -7.34 -48.53
CA HIS A 563 19.25 -6.37 -47.44
C HIS A 563 19.76 -4.97 -47.85
N ARG A 564 18.90 -3.97 -47.71
CA ARG A 564 19.29 -2.56 -47.68
C ARG A 564 18.61 -1.88 -46.50
N GLN A 565 19.32 -1.81 -45.38
CA GLN A 565 19.02 -0.89 -44.29
C GLN A 565 18.85 0.52 -44.88
N ARG A 566 17.63 1.06 -44.81
CA ARG A 566 17.37 2.49 -44.98
C ARG A 566 16.94 3.02 -43.63
N SER A 567 17.89 3.63 -42.93
CA SER A 567 17.65 4.53 -41.83
C SER A 567 16.86 5.74 -42.32
N THR A 568 15.54 5.73 -42.13
CA THR A 568 14.70 6.92 -42.27
C THR A 568 14.79 7.74 -40.99
N VAL A 569 15.79 8.62 -40.93
CA VAL A 569 15.83 9.71 -39.95
C VAL A 569 14.75 10.73 -40.36
N THR A 570 13.60 10.70 -39.69
CA THR A 570 12.53 11.70 -39.91
C THR A 570 12.92 13.03 -39.29
N THR A 571 12.68 14.12 -40.00
CA THR A 571 13.00 15.52 -39.66
C THR A 571 12.65 15.96 -38.23
N GLY A 572 11.66 15.34 -37.56
CA GLY A 572 11.36 15.60 -36.14
C GLY A 572 12.46 15.16 -35.14
N THR A 573 13.37 14.26 -35.53
CA THR A 573 14.52 13.85 -34.68
C THR A 573 15.65 14.89 -34.67
N LEU A 574 15.78 15.70 -35.72
CA LEU A 574 16.76 16.78 -35.78
C LEU A 574 16.35 17.98 -34.91
N ASP A 575 15.05 18.30 -34.84
CA ASP A 575 14.54 19.37 -33.95
C ASP A 575 14.64 18.98 -32.47
N LEU A 576 14.40 17.72 -32.11
CA LEU A 576 14.47 17.27 -30.71
C LEU A 576 15.92 17.15 -30.21
N LEU A 577 16.86 16.73 -31.06
CA LEU A 577 18.30 16.77 -30.74
C LEU A 577 18.79 18.20 -30.56
N GLY A 578 18.23 19.18 -31.30
CA GLY A 578 18.50 20.60 -31.11
C GLY A 578 17.99 21.10 -29.75
N ILE A 579 16.76 20.76 -29.39
CA ILE A 579 16.12 21.15 -28.11
C ILE A 579 16.82 20.50 -26.90
N LEU A 580 17.19 19.21 -26.98
CA LEU A 580 17.89 18.50 -25.90
C LEU A 580 19.34 18.96 -25.73
N SER A 581 20.05 19.24 -26.83
CA SER A 581 21.39 19.83 -26.77
C SER A 581 21.35 21.24 -26.17
N ALA A 582 20.31 22.02 -26.49
CA ALA A 582 20.07 23.32 -25.89
C ALA A 582 19.78 23.21 -24.38
N ALA A 583 18.86 22.35 -23.95
CA ALA A 583 18.52 22.16 -22.55
C ALA A 583 19.71 21.67 -21.71
N LYS A 584 20.51 20.74 -22.25
CA LYS A 584 21.72 20.22 -21.59
C LYS A 584 22.83 21.27 -21.51
N ALA A 585 23.04 22.05 -22.56
CA ALA A 585 24.03 23.14 -22.56
C ALA A 585 23.63 24.29 -21.63
N LEU A 586 22.33 24.56 -21.46
CA LEU A 586 21.82 25.55 -20.51
C LEU A 586 21.92 25.05 -19.06
N SER A 587 21.64 23.77 -18.81
CA SER A 587 21.73 23.17 -17.48
C SER A 587 23.17 23.00 -16.98
N SER A 588 24.18 23.08 -17.86
CA SER A 588 25.60 22.95 -17.50
C SER A 588 26.29 24.27 -17.13
N GLU A 589 25.65 25.42 -17.35
CA GLU A 589 26.25 26.73 -17.07
C GLU A 589 25.96 27.17 -15.64
N THR A 590 27.01 27.43 -14.86
CA THR A 590 26.93 27.79 -13.43
C THR A 590 27.08 29.28 -13.15
N GLY A 591 27.23 30.11 -14.19
CA GLY A 591 27.39 31.57 -14.08
C GLY A 591 26.35 32.34 -14.91
N VAL A 592 25.70 33.33 -14.30
CA VAL A 592 24.56 34.07 -14.87
C VAL A 592 24.90 34.77 -16.19
N ASP A 593 26.10 35.36 -16.31
CA ASP A 593 26.50 36.06 -17.55
C ASP A 593 26.71 35.12 -18.74
N ARG A 594 27.23 33.91 -18.47
CA ARG A 594 27.42 32.88 -19.50
C ARG A 594 26.11 32.22 -19.88
N LEU A 595 25.26 31.96 -18.89
CA LEU A 595 23.89 31.47 -19.12
C LEU A 595 23.11 32.45 -19.99
N HIS A 596 23.16 33.76 -19.71
CA HIS A 596 22.48 34.78 -20.49
C HIS A 596 22.93 34.78 -21.96
N THR A 597 24.25 34.80 -22.19
CA THR A 597 24.83 34.74 -23.55
C THR A 597 24.39 33.48 -24.28
N ARG A 598 24.33 32.34 -23.58
CA ARG A 598 23.99 31.05 -24.17
C ARG A 598 22.50 30.92 -24.47
N VAL A 599 21.62 31.38 -23.57
CA VAL A 599 20.17 31.44 -23.80
C VAL A 599 19.86 32.31 -25.01
N ALA A 600 20.47 33.49 -25.11
CA ALA A 600 20.27 34.41 -26.23
C ALA A 600 20.72 33.79 -27.56
N GLN A 601 21.86 33.10 -27.60
CA GLN A 601 22.35 32.39 -28.79
C GLN A 601 21.42 31.26 -29.23
N VAL A 602 20.96 30.44 -28.28
CA VAL A 602 20.04 29.32 -28.55
C VAL A 602 18.71 29.83 -29.10
N LEU A 603 18.11 30.83 -28.44
CA LEU A 603 16.82 31.38 -28.86
C LEU A 603 16.93 32.12 -30.20
N SER A 604 18.02 32.85 -30.46
CA SER A 604 18.26 33.48 -31.76
C SER A 604 18.39 32.46 -32.88
N ALA A 605 19.10 31.36 -32.64
CA ALA A 605 19.28 30.27 -33.61
C ALA A 605 17.99 29.49 -33.88
N MET A 606 17.15 29.30 -32.86
CA MET A 606 15.88 28.55 -32.98
C MET A 606 14.73 29.36 -33.58
N THR A 607 14.70 30.68 -33.34
CA THR A 607 13.58 31.54 -33.75
C THR A 607 13.90 32.43 -34.96
N GLY A 608 15.18 32.52 -35.35
CA GLY A 608 15.66 33.43 -36.40
C GLY A 608 15.71 34.90 -35.97
N ALA A 609 15.52 35.19 -34.68
CA ALA A 609 15.54 36.56 -34.16
C ALA A 609 16.95 37.18 -34.24
N THR A 610 17.04 38.42 -34.71
CA THR A 610 18.29 39.19 -34.80
C THR A 610 18.70 39.85 -33.48
N GLY A 611 17.87 39.76 -32.45
CA GLY A 611 18.17 40.26 -31.11
C GLY A 611 17.26 39.59 -30.07
N VAL A 612 17.84 39.16 -28.95
CA VAL A 612 17.15 38.54 -27.83
C VAL A 612 17.58 39.25 -26.55
N HIS A 613 16.62 39.74 -25.77
CA HIS A 613 16.85 40.43 -24.51
C HIS A 613 16.21 39.63 -23.37
N LEU A 614 16.99 39.31 -22.34
CA LEU A 614 16.51 38.62 -21.14
C LEU A 614 16.32 39.63 -20.01
N LEU A 615 15.15 39.64 -19.38
CA LEU A 615 14.88 40.43 -18.19
C LEU A 615 15.00 39.54 -16.95
N LEU A 616 15.73 40.00 -15.94
CA LEU A 616 15.92 39.27 -14.69
C LEU A 616 15.18 39.99 -13.57
N TRP A 617 14.43 39.24 -12.79
CA TRP A 617 13.78 39.77 -11.59
C TRP A 617 14.80 39.90 -10.46
N SER A 618 14.85 41.07 -9.81
CA SER A 618 15.69 41.29 -8.63
C SER A 618 14.84 41.35 -7.37
N ASP A 619 14.96 40.35 -6.50
CA ASP A 619 14.26 40.36 -5.20
C ASP A 619 14.72 41.50 -4.28
N ALA A 620 15.96 41.98 -4.44
CA ALA A 620 16.47 43.11 -3.66
C ALA A 620 15.84 44.46 -4.04
N GLN A 621 15.40 44.62 -5.30
CA GLN A 621 14.84 45.87 -5.81
C GLN A 621 13.34 45.76 -6.14
N HIS A 622 12.77 44.54 -6.10
CA HIS A 622 11.40 44.21 -6.51
C HIS A 622 11.05 44.75 -7.90
N ASP A 623 12.02 44.69 -8.84
CA ASP A 623 11.84 45.17 -10.21
C ASP A 623 12.59 44.30 -11.23
N TRP A 624 12.20 44.41 -12.50
CA TRP A 624 12.83 43.74 -13.64
C TRP A 624 14.03 44.53 -14.15
N LEU A 625 15.21 43.91 -14.10
CA LEU A 625 16.45 44.49 -14.58
C LEU A 625 16.81 43.94 -15.96
N LEU A 626 17.18 44.84 -16.86
CA LEU A 626 17.82 44.48 -18.12
C LEU A 626 19.35 44.43 -17.90
N PRO A 627 20.02 43.27 -18.01
CA PRO A 627 21.46 43.19 -17.86
C PRO A 627 22.15 43.97 -18.99
N ALA A 628 23.10 44.86 -18.65
CA ALA A 628 23.87 45.58 -19.66
C ALA A 628 24.76 44.59 -20.46
N PRO A 629 24.87 44.72 -21.80
CA PRO A 629 25.67 43.81 -22.60
C PRO A 629 27.17 43.94 -22.27
N ALA A 630 27.84 42.80 -22.07
CA ALA A 630 29.28 42.75 -21.86
C ALA A 630 30.02 43.28 -23.10
N VAL A 631 30.74 44.39 -22.94
CA VAL A 631 31.57 45.02 -23.96
C VAL A 631 32.73 44.08 -24.32
N ALA A 632 32.89 43.79 -25.62
CA ALA A 632 34.03 43.04 -26.15
C ALA A 632 35.37 43.74 -25.83
N PRO A 633 36.49 43.02 -25.65
CA PRO A 633 37.76 43.61 -25.24
C PRO A 633 38.33 44.52 -26.34
N SER A 634 38.23 45.84 -26.15
CA SER A 634 38.97 46.82 -26.93
C SER A 634 40.42 46.91 -26.42
N GLN A 635 41.36 46.68 -27.33
CA GLN A 635 42.79 46.99 -27.17
C GLN A 635 43.05 48.50 -26.93
N PRO A 636 44.26 48.87 -26.46
CA PRO A 636 44.46 49.75 -25.31
C PRO A 636 44.50 51.24 -25.68
N THR A 637 44.03 52.09 -24.75
CA THR A 637 44.44 53.50 -24.71
C THR A 637 44.58 53.99 -23.27
N SER A 638 45.47 54.96 -23.12
CA SER A 638 46.26 55.32 -21.96
C SER A 638 45.53 55.93 -20.76
N SER A 639 46.29 55.92 -19.65
CA SER A 639 46.35 56.89 -18.53
C SER A 639 45.27 56.89 -17.43
N GLN A 640 45.63 56.28 -16.28
CA GLN A 640 45.89 56.92 -14.96
C GLN A 640 44.79 57.84 -14.31
N PRO A 641 44.71 57.92 -12.97
CA PRO A 641 43.86 57.07 -12.11
C PRO A 641 42.87 57.88 -11.24
N GLU A 642 41.83 57.19 -10.70
CA GLU A 642 41.13 57.32 -9.38
C GLU A 642 40.90 58.71 -8.69
N PRO A 643 40.13 58.87 -7.57
CA PRO A 643 39.29 57.92 -6.84
C PRO A 643 37.92 58.47 -6.32
N SER A 644 37.07 57.52 -5.93
CA SER A 644 36.29 57.49 -4.66
C SER A 644 35.18 58.50 -4.33
N ARG A 645 34.15 57.89 -3.69
CA ARG A 645 33.36 58.38 -2.54
C ARG A 645 32.30 59.45 -2.83
N GLN A 646 31.03 59.05 -2.75
CA GLN A 646 30.16 59.29 -1.58
C GLN A 646 28.71 58.90 -1.89
N ALA A 647 28.15 58.03 -1.06
CA ALA A 647 26.71 58.03 -0.78
C ALA A 647 26.35 59.40 -0.14
N PRO A 648 25.09 59.88 -0.14
CA PRO A 648 24.15 59.30 0.83
C PRO A 648 22.64 59.40 0.48
N THR A 649 21.87 58.48 1.10
CA THR A 649 20.59 58.66 1.81
C THR A 649 19.47 59.55 1.22
N TRP A 650 18.24 59.01 1.11
CA TRP A 650 17.10 59.24 2.03
C TRP A 650 15.75 58.78 1.43
N SER A 651 14.99 58.06 2.27
CA SER A 651 13.56 58.25 2.57
C SER A 651 12.47 57.86 1.58
N ALA A 652 11.47 57.22 2.18
CA ALA A 652 10.26 56.68 1.59
C ALA A 652 9.10 57.70 1.46
N ALA A 653 8.25 57.41 0.45
CA ALA A 653 6.78 57.54 0.38
C ALA A 653 6.14 58.95 0.25
N PRO A 654 4.86 59.06 -0.19
CA PRO A 654 4.08 58.26 -1.15
C PRO A 654 3.21 59.08 -2.17
N ALA A 655 2.65 58.37 -3.14
CA ALA A 655 1.40 58.59 -3.91
C ALA A 655 0.83 60.01 -4.12
N THR A 656 0.61 60.39 -5.40
CA THR A 656 -0.71 60.87 -5.87
C THR A 656 -0.85 60.84 -7.40
N SER A 657 -2.09 60.60 -7.80
CA SER A 657 -2.68 60.34 -9.12
C SER A 657 -2.51 61.41 -10.21
N ALA A 658 -2.43 60.96 -11.47
CA ALA A 658 -3.10 61.60 -12.61
C ALA A 658 -3.29 60.60 -13.79
N HIS A 659 -4.54 60.28 -14.11
CA HIS A 659 -5.03 59.78 -15.41
C HIS A 659 -5.48 61.01 -16.27
N PRO A 660 -5.89 60.92 -17.57
CA PRO A 660 -6.34 59.75 -18.36
C PRO A 660 -5.97 59.71 -19.88
N ALA A 661 -6.50 58.66 -20.56
CA ALA A 661 -6.82 58.50 -22.00
C ALA A 661 -5.65 58.10 -22.95
N VAL A 662 -5.74 57.14 -23.88
CA VAL A 662 -6.79 56.71 -24.86
C VAL A 662 -6.57 55.21 -25.20
N GLY A 663 -7.57 54.31 -25.15
CA GLY A 663 -8.31 53.69 -26.29
C GLY A 663 -7.55 52.54 -27.01
N ALA A 664 -8.09 51.38 -27.41
CA ALA A 664 -9.43 50.80 -27.47
C ALA A 664 -9.32 49.26 -27.64
N ALA A 665 -10.37 48.54 -27.25
CA ALA A 665 -10.54 47.08 -27.32
C ALA A 665 -10.89 46.56 -28.72
N LEU A 666 -10.72 45.24 -28.95
CA LEU A 666 -11.69 44.42 -29.70
C LEU A 666 -11.52 42.91 -29.38
N CYS A 667 -12.64 42.33 -28.95
CA CYS A 667 -12.91 40.91 -28.69
C CYS A 667 -13.47 40.22 -29.98
N PRO A 668 -13.76 38.90 -29.97
CA PRO A 668 -13.76 37.99 -31.13
C PRO A 668 -15.15 37.72 -31.76
N ALA A 669 -15.21 36.90 -32.82
CA ALA A 669 -16.41 36.14 -33.26
C ALA A 669 -15.96 34.87 -34.02
N ARG A 670 -16.31 33.64 -33.60
CA ARG A 670 -17.60 32.90 -33.63
C ARG A 670 -18.11 32.53 -35.03
N ALA A 671 -18.18 31.21 -35.27
CA ALA A 671 -19.42 30.47 -35.48
C ALA A 671 -19.28 29.12 -34.77
#